data_AF-A0A946PBS2-F1
#
_entry.id   AF-A0A946PBS2-F1
#
_cell.length_a   1.000
_cell.length_b   1.000
_cell.length_c   1.000
_cell.angle_alpha   90.00
_cell.angle_beta   90.00
_cell.angle_gamma   90.00
#
_symmetry.space_group_name_H-M   'P 1'
#
loop_
_entity.id
_entity.type
_entity.pdbx_description
1 polymer ?
#
loop_
_entity_poly.entity_id
_entity_poly.type
_entity_poly.pdbx_seq_one_letter_code
_entity_poly.pdbx_strand_id
1 'polypeptide(L)'
;MHGILIGGIALVTVACLSAQADEGMWLFNDVPEERLARDVGFVPSREWLAHLQSAAVRFNSGGSGAFVSPDGLVLTNHHVAASSLQKLSTPEKNLARDGYIARSHDDEIRCLDLELNVLHSIEDVTARVEEAVAGAGRTSDALAARRAVLARIEQESLTKTGLRSDVVTLFGGGRYHLYRYKRYTDIRLVFAPERQIAFYGGDADNFEFPRHCLDICFFRVYEKGQPLAVKSFLACAENDVQHNDVVFVAGHPGHTDRGKTMAEIQSMRDRRLPFVLEWLNRREVLLQSYAEEGHVQQQRAMQDLFSVQNSRKSRIGLMSAVLRPDIIEGLGDAEDALRRQWKEGHRESPWAKIERAQKAIDDIAVRYNLLEGAMGFRSRFFSNARTLLRVATESMKPDGERLREYREAARLSLKLRLFSDQPLYDDYEVLGLTDSLTFLVKQLGFDDPLVQAVLDGKSPADRAVALVAGTTLGKRSGGGSLNGMADRRKELYDAGPSAIESSADTMLVLARHIDGESRKLRRIVEENAEIKKQAHAELTRLRLRSASGPIAPDATFTLRLAYGRVDGVQGSASEARPWTIVSDLFAKAAQEKNNPPFDLPASWKNTEAESSGSKFTEIPLNFLSTVDIVGGNSGSPVVNVASELVGIIFDGNQDSLVLDVAYDSARARAISVSVGAVLESLDHVYDATELLAELQAAKEYDGQKWKSLFDGKELGKWQSSAFGTDGPLEVLDGEISIGMGDPLSGITWQGNFPRDNYEISLEAKRVEGFDFFCGLTFPVGEDACSFILGGWGGGLVGLSSIDGLDASENDTNAYMELEDKRWYEIIVRVNPKAITVLLDGKELIEQERAGREISIRPEMFMCEP
;
A
#
# COMPACT_ATOMS: atom_id res chain seq x y z
N MET A 1 -46.55 53.81 -34.43
CA MET A 1 -47.00 52.42 -34.70
C MET A 1 -45.89 51.68 -35.40
N HIS A 2 -45.03 50.99 -34.65
CA HIS A 2 -44.09 49.99 -35.16
C HIS A 2 -44.13 48.85 -34.16
N GLY A 3 -44.54 47.68 -34.61
CA GLY A 3 -44.50 46.44 -33.84
C GLY A 3 -43.66 45.43 -34.58
N ILE A 4 -42.71 44.81 -33.89
CA ILE A 4 -42.15 43.51 -34.24
C ILE A 4 -41.98 42.71 -32.95
N LEU A 5 -42.48 41.49 -33.03
CA LEU A 5 -42.52 40.41 -32.06
C LEU A 5 -41.11 39.86 -31.78
N ILE A 6 -40.73 39.62 -30.51
CA ILE A 6 -39.65 38.69 -30.16
C ILE A 6 -40.11 37.84 -28.98
N GLY A 7 -40.23 36.53 -29.22
CA GLY A 7 -40.48 35.50 -28.22
C GLY A 7 -39.21 35.17 -27.44
N GLY A 8 -39.35 34.98 -26.13
CA GLY A 8 -38.27 34.67 -25.22
C GLY A 8 -37.82 33.21 -25.32
N ILE A 9 -36.51 33.01 -25.34
CA ILE A 9 -35.85 31.73 -25.07
C ILE A 9 -35.40 31.76 -23.61
N ALA A 10 -35.96 30.87 -22.79
CA ALA A 10 -35.49 30.61 -21.44
C ALA A 10 -34.21 29.76 -21.52
N LEU A 11 -33.08 30.32 -21.09
CA LEU A 11 -31.83 29.61 -20.92
C LEU A 11 -31.86 28.91 -19.55
N VAL A 12 -32.05 27.58 -19.54
CA VAL A 12 -31.85 26.76 -18.35
C VAL A 12 -30.38 26.36 -18.33
N THR A 13 -29.56 27.11 -17.58
CA THR A 13 -28.19 26.70 -17.24
C THR A 13 -28.24 25.67 -16.13
N VAL A 14 -28.21 24.39 -16.51
CA VAL A 14 -27.84 23.31 -15.61
C VAL A 14 -26.32 23.36 -15.45
N ALA A 15 -25.84 23.97 -14.36
CA ALA A 15 -24.45 23.80 -13.91
C ALA A 15 -24.33 22.40 -13.27
N CYS A 16 -24.19 21.38 -14.11
CA CYS A 16 -23.65 20.09 -13.69
C CYS A 16 -22.13 20.21 -13.76
N LEU A 17 -21.45 20.15 -12.61
CA LEU A 17 -20.04 19.79 -12.58
C LEU A 17 -19.96 18.34 -13.08
N SER A 18 -19.70 18.17 -14.37
CA SER A 18 -19.32 16.88 -14.93
C SER A 18 -18.07 16.42 -14.17
N ALA A 19 -18.11 15.23 -13.58
CA ALA A 19 -16.88 14.60 -13.10
C ALA A 19 -15.87 14.63 -14.25
N GLN A 20 -14.72 15.24 -14.01
CA GLN A 20 -13.63 15.34 -14.99
C GLN A 20 -13.15 13.92 -15.31
N ALA A 21 -12.86 13.59 -16.57
CA ALA A 21 -12.65 12.20 -17.01
C ALA A 21 -11.72 11.39 -16.09
N ASP A 22 -10.62 11.97 -15.60
CA ASP A 22 -9.60 11.26 -14.83
C ASP A 22 -9.74 11.42 -13.28
N GLU A 23 -10.79 12.09 -12.79
CA GLU A 23 -11.00 12.27 -11.34
C GLU A 23 -11.42 10.97 -10.65
N GLY A 24 -10.66 10.55 -9.63
CA GLY A 24 -11.13 9.58 -8.65
C GLY A 24 -10.11 8.53 -8.21
N MET A 25 -10.20 8.15 -6.94
CA MET A 25 -9.42 7.08 -6.30
C MET A 25 -10.38 5.95 -5.89
N TRP A 26 -10.63 5.04 -6.83
CA TRP A 26 -11.70 4.05 -6.81
C TRP A 26 -11.38 2.85 -5.92
N LEU A 27 -12.42 2.23 -5.36
CA LEU A 27 -12.27 1.00 -4.58
C LEU A 27 -12.12 -0.19 -5.54
N PHE A 28 -11.22 -1.13 -5.22
CA PHE A 28 -11.01 -2.32 -6.06
C PHE A 28 -12.24 -3.24 -6.19
N ASN A 29 -13.14 -3.20 -5.20
CA ASN A 29 -14.41 -3.93 -5.23
C ASN A 29 -15.59 -3.14 -5.81
N ASP A 30 -15.36 -1.90 -6.28
CA ASP A 30 -16.40 -0.98 -6.75
C ASP A 30 -15.81 0.00 -7.78
N VAL A 31 -15.16 -0.55 -8.82
CA VAL A 31 -14.59 0.24 -9.92
C VAL A 31 -15.68 0.71 -10.87
N PRO A 32 -15.59 1.94 -11.44
CA PRO A 32 -16.67 2.49 -12.23
C PRO A 32 -16.55 2.05 -13.71
N GLU A 33 -16.92 0.81 -14.01
CA GLU A 33 -16.72 0.18 -15.33
C GLU A 33 -17.25 1.01 -16.52
N GLU A 34 -18.49 1.51 -16.45
CA GLU A 34 -19.09 2.34 -17.52
C GLU A 34 -18.32 3.64 -17.76
N ARG A 35 -17.78 4.20 -16.69
CA ARG A 35 -16.99 5.43 -16.75
C ARG A 35 -15.61 5.16 -17.35
N LEU A 36 -14.94 4.08 -16.94
CA LEU A 36 -13.67 3.64 -17.51
C LEU A 36 -13.79 3.34 -19.01
N ALA A 37 -14.86 2.65 -19.42
CA ALA A 37 -15.15 2.38 -20.83
C ALA A 37 -15.26 3.68 -21.66
N ARG A 38 -15.92 4.70 -21.11
CA ARG A 38 -16.12 5.99 -21.78
C ARG A 38 -14.86 6.85 -21.80
N ASP A 39 -14.16 6.94 -20.67
CA ASP A 39 -13.07 7.90 -20.48
C ASP A 39 -11.75 7.39 -21.10
N VAL A 40 -11.48 6.08 -20.98
CA VAL A 40 -10.23 5.46 -21.45
C VAL A 40 -10.38 4.30 -22.42
N GLY A 41 -11.61 3.86 -22.72
CA GLY A 41 -11.84 2.77 -23.69
C GLY A 41 -11.44 1.38 -23.19
N PHE A 42 -11.21 1.22 -21.88
CA PHE A 42 -10.80 -0.04 -21.25
C PHE A 42 -11.67 -0.31 -20.02
N VAL A 43 -12.11 -1.56 -19.88
CA VAL A 43 -12.80 -2.05 -18.68
C VAL A 43 -11.95 -3.15 -18.08
N PRO A 44 -11.35 -2.94 -16.89
CA PRO A 44 -10.58 -3.98 -16.22
C PRO A 44 -11.40 -5.23 -15.97
N SER A 45 -10.88 -6.40 -16.32
CA SER A 45 -11.50 -7.67 -15.92
C SER A 45 -11.27 -7.92 -14.43
N ARG A 46 -12.02 -8.88 -13.85
CA ARG A 46 -11.83 -9.27 -12.44
C ARG A 46 -10.44 -9.85 -12.20
N GLU A 47 -9.93 -10.62 -13.15
CA GLU A 47 -8.59 -11.22 -13.11
C GLU A 47 -7.52 -10.12 -13.14
N TRP A 48 -7.69 -9.12 -14.00
CA TRP A 48 -6.79 -7.96 -14.07
C TRP A 48 -6.76 -7.19 -12.74
N LEU A 49 -7.94 -6.94 -12.14
CA LEU A 49 -8.04 -6.27 -10.85
C LEU A 49 -7.43 -7.11 -9.73
N ALA A 50 -7.68 -8.42 -9.71
CA ALA A 50 -7.15 -9.35 -8.71
C ALA A 50 -5.62 -9.46 -8.79
N HIS A 51 -5.07 -9.49 -10.01
CA HIS A 51 -3.64 -9.48 -10.27
C HIS A 51 -2.99 -8.21 -9.69
N LEU A 52 -3.49 -7.04 -10.09
CA LEU A 52 -2.95 -5.76 -9.65
C LEU A 52 -3.14 -5.54 -8.14
N GLN A 53 -4.28 -5.97 -7.57
CA GLN A 53 -4.53 -5.92 -6.13
C GLN A 53 -3.50 -6.73 -5.34
N SER A 54 -3.17 -7.93 -5.83
CA SER A 54 -2.27 -8.86 -5.15
C SER A 54 -0.80 -8.49 -5.34
N ALA A 55 -0.46 -7.80 -6.43
CA ALA A 55 0.87 -7.30 -6.68
C ALA A 55 1.17 -5.99 -5.91
N ALA A 56 0.18 -5.15 -5.65
CA ALA A 56 0.35 -3.87 -4.95
C ALA A 56 0.57 -4.04 -3.43
N VAL A 57 1.48 -3.24 -2.88
CA VAL A 57 1.97 -3.37 -1.50
C VAL A 57 1.89 -2.04 -0.76
N ARG A 58 1.46 -2.06 0.51
CA ARG A 58 1.49 -0.90 1.41
C ARG A 58 2.67 -0.95 2.37
N PHE A 59 3.42 0.14 2.46
CA PHE A 59 4.50 0.33 3.42
C PHE A 59 3.97 0.99 4.70
N ASN A 60 4.28 0.42 5.88
CA ASN A 60 3.90 1.05 7.15
C ASN A 60 4.68 2.35 7.46
N SER A 61 5.82 2.56 6.80
CA SER A 61 6.57 3.82 6.82
C SER A 61 5.87 4.96 6.07
N GLY A 62 4.76 4.66 5.37
CA GLY A 62 4.08 5.57 4.46
C GLY A 62 4.47 5.25 3.01
N GLY A 63 3.52 5.37 2.09
CA GLY A 63 3.74 5.04 0.68
C GLY A 63 3.26 3.64 0.28
N SER A 64 3.58 3.30 -0.96
CA SER A 64 3.15 2.13 -1.71
C SER A 64 4.36 1.45 -2.38
N GLY A 65 4.14 0.30 -2.99
CA GLY A 65 5.11 -0.45 -3.79
C GLY A 65 4.41 -1.55 -4.57
N ALA A 66 5.17 -2.37 -5.29
CA ALA A 66 4.64 -3.55 -5.96
C ALA A 66 5.65 -4.69 -5.99
N PHE A 67 5.16 -5.93 -5.95
CA PHE A 67 5.95 -7.08 -6.38
C PHE A 67 6.27 -6.97 -7.87
N VAL A 68 7.53 -7.22 -8.23
CA VAL A 68 8.06 -7.09 -9.60
C VAL A 68 8.86 -8.33 -10.03
N SER A 69 8.87 -9.37 -9.21
CA SER A 69 9.41 -10.68 -9.54
C SER A 69 8.64 -11.79 -8.81
N PRO A 70 8.69 -13.05 -9.29
CA PRO A 70 8.10 -14.19 -8.60
C PRO A 70 8.78 -14.52 -7.26
N ASP A 71 10.01 -14.05 -7.02
CA ASP A 71 10.79 -14.34 -5.81
C ASP A 71 10.69 -13.21 -4.76
N GLY A 72 9.56 -12.51 -4.76
CA GLY A 72 9.18 -11.58 -3.69
C GLY A 72 9.93 -10.26 -3.72
N LEU A 73 10.57 -9.91 -4.84
CA LEU A 73 11.18 -8.60 -5.07
C LEU A 73 10.09 -7.52 -5.13
N VAL A 74 10.28 -6.44 -4.38
CA VAL A 74 9.36 -5.32 -4.25
C VAL A 74 10.05 -4.03 -4.65
N LEU A 75 9.48 -3.30 -5.60
CA LEU A 75 9.89 -1.97 -5.99
C LEU A 75 9.05 -0.91 -5.25
N THR A 76 9.72 0.12 -4.72
CA THR A 76 9.12 1.34 -4.14
C THR A 76 10.02 2.56 -4.43
N ASN A 77 9.72 3.73 -3.86
CA ASN A 77 10.60 4.90 -3.95
C ASN A 77 11.72 4.87 -2.90
N HIS A 78 12.84 5.53 -3.21
CA HIS A 78 13.92 5.78 -2.26
C HIS A 78 13.43 6.59 -1.06
N HIS A 79 12.58 7.60 -1.25
CA HIS A 79 12.09 8.39 -0.12
C HIS A 79 11.09 7.64 0.78
N VAL A 80 10.40 6.62 0.26
CA VAL A 80 9.60 5.67 1.07
C VAL A 80 10.52 4.78 1.91
N ALA A 81 11.67 4.40 1.34
CA ALA A 81 12.72 3.63 1.99
C ALA A 81 13.61 4.44 2.96
N ALA A 82 13.55 5.79 2.92
CA ALA A 82 14.52 6.66 3.58
C ALA A 82 14.70 6.37 5.08
N SER A 83 13.62 6.05 5.80
CA SER A 83 13.73 5.69 7.23
C SER A 83 14.48 4.38 7.44
N SER A 84 14.29 3.39 6.57
CA SER A 84 14.99 2.11 6.62
C SER A 84 16.47 2.30 6.29
N LEU A 85 16.78 3.03 5.21
CA LEU A 85 18.16 3.33 4.81
C LEU A 85 18.92 4.04 5.94
N GLN A 86 18.29 5.02 6.59
CA GLN A 86 18.89 5.74 7.70
C GLN A 86 19.16 4.83 8.91
N LYS A 87 18.19 3.97 9.28
CA LYS A 87 18.33 3.02 10.39
C LYS A 87 19.41 1.96 10.15
N LEU A 88 19.62 1.57 8.90
CA LEU A 88 20.63 0.59 8.49
C LEU A 88 22.02 1.21 8.29
N SER A 89 22.12 2.55 8.28
CA SER A 89 23.39 3.25 8.10
C SER A 89 24.20 3.29 9.41
N THR A 90 25.52 3.14 9.30
CA THR A 90 26.50 3.38 10.38
C THR A 90 27.32 4.63 10.07
N PRO A 91 28.15 5.13 11.00
CA PRO A 91 29.10 6.20 10.68
C PRO A 91 30.07 5.85 9.54
N GLU A 92 30.44 4.58 9.42
CA GLU A 92 31.35 4.06 8.38
C GLU A 92 30.64 3.75 7.06
N LYS A 93 29.39 3.30 7.11
CA LYS A 93 28.59 2.92 5.94
C LYS A 93 27.26 3.66 5.91
N ASN A 94 27.19 4.75 5.13
CA ASN A 94 25.99 5.58 5.03
C ASN A 94 25.14 5.19 3.82
N LEU A 95 24.35 4.12 3.96
CA LEU A 95 23.45 3.62 2.91
C LEU A 95 22.45 4.69 2.44
N ALA A 96 22.07 5.59 3.33
CA ALA A 96 21.10 6.64 3.03
C ALA A 96 21.70 7.81 2.22
N ARG A 97 23.03 7.89 2.11
CA ARG A 97 23.75 8.83 1.23
C ARG A 97 24.26 8.13 -0.02
N ASP A 98 24.98 7.03 0.18
CA ASP A 98 25.79 6.35 -0.84
C ASP A 98 25.03 5.26 -1.61
N GLY A 99 23.80 4.94 -1.22
CA GLY A 99 23.05 3.83 -1.80
C GLY A 99 23.52 2.47 -1.28
N TYR A 100 22.96 1.43 -1.90
CA TYR A 100 23.25 0.03 -1.58
C TYR A 100 22.94 -0.88 -2.77
N ILE A 101 23.73 -1.96 -2.92
CA ILE A 101 23.45 -3.04 -3.84
C ILE A 101 23.81 -4.38 -3.19
N ALA A 102 22.86 -5.31 -3.15
CA ALA A 102 23.08 -6.70 -2.81
C ALA A 102 23.49 -7.47 -4.08
N ARG A 103 24.58 -8.23 -4.01
CA ARG A 103 25.06 -9.08 -5.13
C ARG A 103 24.50 -10.50 -5.07
N SER A 104 23.91 -10.86 -3.93
CA SER A 104 23.28 -12.14 -3.67
C SER A 104 22.21 -11.99 -2.58
N HIS A 105 21.35 -13.00 -2.41
CA HIS A 105 20.37 -13.03 -1.31
C HIS A 105 21.03 -12.94 0.09
N ASP A 106 22.26 -13.47 0.24
CA ASP A 106 23.00 -13.41 1.50
C ASP A 106 23.48 -11.98 1.83
N ASP A 107 23.61 -11.12 0.83
CA ASP A 107 23.95 -9.71 1.02
C ASP A 107 22.72 -8.85 1.37
N GLU A 108 21.50 -9.37 1.28
CA GLU A 108 20.30 -8.55 1.52
C GLU A 108 20.14 -8.21 3.02
N ILE A 109 19.99 -6.91 3.31
CA ILE A 109 20.04 -6.43 4.70
C ILE A 109 18.63 -6.36 5.29
N ARG A 110 18.35 -7.17 6.32
CA ARG A 110 17.06 -7.15 7.02
C ARG A 110 16.75 -5.80 7.65
N CYS A 111 15.59 -5.25 7.31
CA CYS A 111 15.03 -4.04 7.91
C CYS A 111 14.49 -4.31 9.32
N LEU A 112 14.54 -3.29 10.19
CA LEU A 112 14.24 -3.46 11.62
C LEU A 112 12.73 -3.46 11.94
N ASP A 113 12.01 -2.42 11.52
CA ASP A 113 10.61 -2.16 11.89
C ASP A 113 9.69 -1.90 10.68
N LEU A 114 10.12 -2.39 9.51
CA LEU A 114 9.36 -2.33 8.27
C LEU A 114 8.38 -3.51 8.19
N GLU A 115 7.12 -3.21 7.89
CA GLU A 115 6.14 -4.22 7.50
C GLU A 115 5.50 -3.83 6.15
N LEU A 116 5.28 -4.85 5.32
CA LEU A 116 4.56 -4.73 4.07
C LEU A 116 3.20 -5.39 4.19
N ASN A 117 2.16 -4.74 3.69
CA ASN A 117 0.79 -5.24 3.76
C ASN A 117 0.20 -5.36 2.34
N VAL A 118 -0.24 -6.55 1.98
CA VAL A 118 -0.88 -6.86 0.68
C VAL A 118 -2.36 -7.06 0.90
N LEU A 119 -3.19 -6.38 0.11
CA LEU A 119 -4.65 -6.48 0.24
C LEU A 119 -5.14 -7.84 -0.29
N HIS A 120 -5.77 -8.62 0.58
CA HIS A 120 -6.33 -9.91 0.23
C HIS A 120 -7.81 -9.83 -0.16
N SER A 121 -8.63 -9.11 0.62
CA SER A 121 -10.07 -8.99 0.33
C SER A 121 -10.68 -7.72 0.94
N ILE A 122 -11.78 -7.25 0.34
CA ILE A 122 -12.65 -6.20 0.87
C ILE A 122 -14.06 -6.78 1.06
N GLU A 123 -14.67 -6.55 2.23
CA GLU A 123 -16.05 -6.95 2.52
C GLU A 123 -16.87 -5.73 2.99
N ASP A 124 -18.05 -5.52 2.40
CA ASP A 124 -18.96 -4.47 2.86
C ASP A 124 -19.67 -4.92 4.14
N VAL A 125 -19.35 -4.26 5.26
CA VAL A 125 -19.92 -4.54 6.59
C VAL A 125 -20.85 -3.42 7.07
N THR A 126 -21.30 -2.55 6.15
CA THR A 126 -22.09 -1.35 6.47
C THR A 126 -23.35 -1.71 7.25
N ALA A 127 -24.11 -2.72 6.80
CA ALA A 127 -25.35 -3.13 7.45
C ALA A 127 -25.13 -3.55 8.92
N ARG A 128 -24.08 -4.32 9.19
CA ARG A 128 -23.72 -4.77 10.56
C ARG A 128 -23.38 -3.58 11.46
N VAL A 129 -22.66 -2.59 10.92
CA VAL A 129 -22.29 -1.40 11.67
C VAL A 129 -23.49 -0.48 11.90
N GLU A 130 -24.37 -0.30 10.91
CA GLU A 130 -25.58 0.51 11.05
C GLU A 130 -26.57 -0.11 12.04
N GLU A 131 -26.77 -1.43 12.01
CA GLU A 131 -27.62 -2.17 12.95
C GLU A 131 -27.15 -2.01 14.39
N ALA A 132 -25.84 -2.14 14.65
CA ALA A 132 -25.30 -2.02 16.00
C ALA A 132 -25.43 -0.61 16.61
N VAL A 133 -25.55 0.41 15.78
CA VAL A 133 -25.72 1.81 16.22
C VAL A 133 -27.19 2.22 16.20
N ALA A 134 -28.08 1.40 15.63
CA ALA A 134 -29.51 1.64 15.63
C ALA A 134 -30.06 1.69 17.07
N GLY A 135 -30.80 2.75 17.39
CA GLY A 135 -31.38 2.94 18.72
C GLY A 135 -30.46 3.60 19.76
N ALA A 136 -29.23 3.95 19.42
CA ALA A 136 -28.38 4.78 20.29
C ALA A 136 -28.96 6.20 20.41
N GLY A 137 -29.56 6.52 21.56
CA GLY A 137 -30.20 7.82 21.80
C GLY A 137 -29.21 8.98 22.01
N ARG A 138 -28.03 8.71 22.58
CA ARG A 138 -26.97 9.71 22.81
C ARG A 138 -25.76 9.46 21.91
N THR A 139 -25.05 10.52 21.53
CA THR A 139 -23.81 10.44 20.75
C THR A 139 -22.75 9.55 21.39
N SER A 140 -22.58 9.62 22.71
CA SER A 140 -21.60 8.80 23.44
C SER A 140 -21.94 7.31 23.36
N ASP A 141 -23.23 6.95 23.42
CA ASP A 141 -23.70 5.57 23.26
C ASP A 141 -23.46 5.09 21.83
N ALA A 142 -23.71 5.95 20.83
CA ALA A 142 -23.45 5.64 19.42
C ALA A 142 -21.95 5.44 19.14
N LEU A 143 -21.08 6.29 19.70
CA LEU A 143 -19.63 6.14 19.62
C LEU A 143 -19.16 4.81 20.24
N ALA A 144 -19.66 4.49 21.43
CA ALA A 144 -19.30 3.25 22.13
C ALA A 144 -19.78 2.01 21.36
N ALA A 145 -21.04 1.99 20.91
CA ALA A 145 -21.61 0.90 20.13
C ALA A 145 -20.83 0.69 18.82
N ARG A 146 -20.52 1.78 18.10
CA ARG A 146 -19.70 1.72 16.89
C ARG A 146 -18.31 1.17 17.18
N ARG A 147 -17.62 1.66 18.21
CA ARG A 147 -16.29 1.14 18.58
C ARG A 147 -16.32 -0.35 18.89
N ALA A 148 -17.34 -0.81 19.60
CA ALA A 148 -17.50 -2.21 19.99
C ALA A 148 -17.78 -3.12 18.78
N VAL A 149 -18.69 -2.74 17.88
CA VAL A 149 -18.98 -3.56 16.68
C VAL A 149 -17.78 -3.61 15.73
N LEU A 150 -17.06 -2.50 15.53
CA LEU A 150 -15.87 -2.48 14.69
C LEU A 150 -14.80 -3.43 15.23
N ALA A 151 -14.48 -3.36 16.53
CA ALA A 151 -13.52 -4.26 17.15
C ALA A 151 -13.95 -5.74 17.05
N ARG A 152 -15.25 -6.02 17.21
CA ARG A 152 -15.79 -7.38 17.08
C ARG A 152 -15.60 -7.92 15.66
N ILE A 153 -15.95 -7.13 14.63
CA ILE A 153 -15.77 -7.52 13.22
C ILE A 153 -14.29 -7.80 12.93
N GLU A 154 -13.40 -6.91 13.38
CA GLU A 154 -11.93 -7.06 13.20
C GLU A 154 -11.43 -8.34 13.89
N GLN A 155 -11.87 -8.62 15.11
CA GLN A 155 -11.45 -9.77 15.89
C GLN A 155 -12.01 -11.09 15.34
N GLU A 156 -13.28 -11.14 14.95
CA GLU A 156 -13.90 -12.31 14.29
C GLU A 156 -13.14 -12.65 13.01
N SER A 157 -12.84 -11.64 12.19
CA SER A 157 -12.07 -11.81 10.96
C SER A 157 -10.65 -12.29 11.22
N LEU A 158 -9.94 -11.68 12.17
CA LEU A 158 -8.59 -12.10 12.54
C LEU A 158 -8.57 -13.55 13.05
N THR A 159 -9.53 -13.94 13.87
CA THR A 159 -9.62 -15.30 14.41
C THR A 159 -9.90 -16.32 13.31
N LYS A 160 -10.79 -15.98 12.36
CA LYS A 160 -11.16 -16.86 11.25
C LYS A 160 -10.06 -17.02 10.20
N THR A 161 -9.32 -15.94 9.91
CA THR A 161 -8.44 -15.88 8.72
C THR A 161 -6.96 -15.77 9.05
N GLY A 162 -6.60 -15.37 10.27
CA GLY A 162 -5.23 -14.99 10.63
C GLY A 162 -4.73 -13.69 9.97
N LEU A 163 -5.54 -13.05 9.12
CA LEU A 163 -5.17 -11.84 8.39
C LEU A 163 -5.37 -10.59 9.24
N ARG A 164 -4.50 -9.60 9.05
CA ARG A 164 -4.71 -8.28 9.62
C ARG A 164 -6.02 -7.72 9.06
N SER A 165 -6.91 -7.36 9.96
CA SER A 165 -8.30 -7.02 9.63
C SER A 165 -8.61 -5.63 10.16
N ASP A 166 -8.89 -4.68 9.27
CA ASP A 166 -9.14 -3.28 9.59
C ASP A 166 -10.51 -2.87 9.01
N VAL A 167 -11.45 -2.40 9.85
CA VAL A 167 -12.68 -1.80 9.32
C VAL A 167 -12.45 -0.32 9.01
N VAL A 168 -12.66 0.03 7.75
CA VAL A 168 -12.42 1.37 7.19
C VAL A 168 -13.75 2.08 7.03
N THR A 169 -13.79 3.34 7.50
CA THR A 169 -14.93 4.23 7.31
C THR A 169 -14.77 4.98 5.99
N LEU A 170 -15.71 4.79 5.07
CA LEU A 170 -15.71 5.40 3.73
C LEU A 170 -16.84 6.42 3.62
N PHE A 171 -16.70 7.36 2.68
CA PHE A 171 -17.68 8.41 2.41
C PHE A 171 -18.15 9.17 3.67
N GLY A 172 -17.19 9.56 4.53
CA GLY A 172 -17.47 10.31 5.75
C GLY A 172 -18.34 9.59 6.78
N GLY A 173 -18.51 8.26 6.68
CA GLY A 173 -19.41 7.48 7.55
C GLY A 173 -20.59 6.84 6.84
N GLY A 174 -20.71 7.03 5.52
CA GLY A 174 -21.78 6.45 4.70
C GLY A 174 -21.62 4.97 4.39
N ARG A 175 -20.38 4.43 4.40
CA ARG A 175 -20.09 2.99 4.22
C ARG A 175 -18.98 2.55 5.17
N TYR A 176 -18.98 1.26 5.52
CA TYR A 176 -17.95 0.61 6.33
C TYR A 176 -17.50 -0.68 5.64
N HIS A 177 -16.23 -0.74 5.26
CA HIS A 177 -15.66 -1.91 4.59
C HIS A 177 -14.59 -2.54 5.46
N LEU A 178 -14.60 -3.87 5.60
CA LEU A 178 -13.57 -4.65 6.25
C LEU A 178 -12.49 -4.99 5.22
N TYR A 179 -11.27 -4.50 5.45
CA TYR A 179 -10.09 -4.81 4.65
C TYR A 179 -9.27 -5.88 5.35
N ARG A 180 -8.91 -6.94 4.62
CA ARG A 180 -8.04 -8.01 5.11
C ARG A 180 -6.70 -7.97 4.40
N TYR A 181 -5.61 -7.95 5.15
CA TYR A 181 -4.25 -7.89 4.62
C TYR A 181 -3.42 -9.10 5.06
N LYS A 182 -2.66 -9.64 4.11
CA LYS A 182 -1.49 -10.47 4.44
C LYS A 182 -0.34 -9.52 4.78
N ARG A 183 0.24 -9.69 5.97
CA ARG A 183 1.34 -8.88 6.49
C ARG A 183 2.64 -9.66 6.44
N TYR A 184 3.70 -9.00 5.99
CA TYR A 184 5.07 -9.50 6.00
C TYR A 184 5.97 -8.58 6.85
N THR A 185 6.91 -9.18 7.58
CA THR A 185 7.79 -8.47 8.53
C THR A 185 9.27 -8.87 8.43
N ASP A 186 9.63 -9.83 7.58
CA ASP A 186 11.02 -10.08 7.20
C ASP A 186 11.21 -9.46 5.80
N ILE A 187 11.60 -8.19 5.81
CA ILE A 187 11.79 -7.37 4.61
C ILE A 187 13.26 -7.01 4.54
N ARG A 188 13.93 -7.25 3.42
CA ARG A 188 15.36 -7.01 3.27
C ARG A 188 15.64 -6.02 2.16
N LEU A 189 16.59 -5.12 2.38
CA LEU A 189 17.05 -4.15 1.40
C LEU A 189 17.89 -4.87 0.34
N VAL A 190 17.50 -4.68 -0.94
CA VAL A 190 18.18 -5.27 -2.10
C VAL A 190 18.98 -4.19 -2.84
N PHE A 191 18.34 -3.05 -3.14
CA PHE A 191 18.98 -1.98 -3.89
C PHE A 191 18.45 -0.60 -3.48
N ALA A 192 19.34 0.39 -3.42
CA ALA A 192 19.01 1.81 -3.37
C ALA A 192 20.09 2.59 -4.15
N PRO A 193 19.72 3.51 -5.05
CA PRO A 193 20.69 4.42 -5.67
C PRO A 193 21.20 5.43 -4.63
N GLU A 194 22.21 6.24 -4.99
CA GLU A 194 22.62 7.35 -4.13
C GLU A 194 21.45 8.31 -3.92
N ARG A 195 21.36 8.88 -2.72
CA ARG A 195 20.32 9.87 -2.43
C ARG A 195 20.38 11.08 -3.37
N GLN A 196 21.58 11.43 -3.84
CA GLN A 196 21.79 12.58 -4.71
C GLN A 196 21.07 12.42 -6.06
N ILE A 197 20.99 11.22 -6.64
CA ILE A 197 20.20 10.99 -7.85
C ILE A 197 18.73 10.70 -7.52
N ALA A 198 18.46 10.03 -6.41
CA ALA A 198 17.09 9.72 -5.99
C ALA A 198 16.27 10.99 -5.66
N PHE A 199 16.95 12.05 -5.21
CA PHE A 199 16.35 13.34 -4.88
C PHE A 199 17.10 14.50 -5.55
N TYR A 200 17.49 14.30 -6.80
CA TYR A 200 18.22 15.30 -7.59
C TYR A 200 17.44 16.63 -7.70
N GLY A 201 18.13 17.74 -7.51
CA GLY A 201 17.53 19.08 -7.38
C GLY A 201 16.96 19.38 -5.99
N GLY A 202 16.99 18.41 -5.08
CA GLY A 202 16.66 18.59 -3.67
C GLY A 202 15.25 19.13 -3.43
N ASP A 203 15.10 19.91 -2.36
CA ASP A 203 13.84 20.61 -2.08
C ASP A 203 13.48 21.58 -3.21
N ALA A 204 14.43 22.17 -3.95
CA ALA A 204 14.13 23.17 -4.97
C ALA A 204 13.22 22.63 -6.08
N ASP A 205 13.53 21.44 -6.61
CA ASP A 205 12.74 20.77 -7.65
C ASP A 205 11.57 19.93 -7.08
N ASN A 206 11.40 19.85 -5.75
CA ASN A 206 10.31 19.07 -5.14
C ASN A 206 8.95 19.68 -5.44
N PHE A 207 8.01 18.87 -5.95
CA PHE A 207 6.75 19.28 -6.56
C PHE A 207 6.86 20.10 -7.85
N GLU A 208 7.97 20.00 -8.59
CA GLU A 208 8.18 20.76 -9.84
C GLU A 208 8.35 19.82 -11.05
N PHE A 209 8.05 20.32 -12.24
CA PHE A 209 8.40 19.68 -13.51
C PHE A 209 8.95 20.75 -14.48
N PRO A 210 10.06 20.52 -15.21
CA PRO A 210 10.79 19.25 -15.42
C PRO A 210 11.48 18.67 -14.18
N ARG A 211 11.40 17.34 -14.01
CA ARG A 211 11.97 16.57 -12.89
C ARG A 211 12.96 15.52 -13.41
N HIS A 212 14.01 15.23 -12.64
CA HIS A 212 15.13 14.37 -13.09
C HIS A 212 15.65 13.46 -11.97
N CYS A 213 14.78 12.66 -11.35
CA CYS A 213 15.11 11.80 -10.21
C CYS A 213 15.04 10.32 -10.59
N LEU A 214 15.98 9.51 -10.08
CA LEU A 214 15.85 8.05 -10.06
C LEU A 214 15.35 7.61 -8.67
N ASP A 215 14.13 8.04 -8.30
CA ASP A 215 13.56 7.82 -6.96
C ASP A 215 12.99 6.39 -6.82
N ILE A 216 13.89 5.41 -6.69
CA ILE A 216 13.57 4.00 -6.58
C ILE A 216 14.31 3.31 -5.43
N CYS A 217 13.75 2.22 -4.92
CA CYS A 217 14.40 1.31 -4.00
C CYS A 217 13.78 -0.08 -4.13
N PHE A 218 14.61 -1.12 -4.10
CA PHE A 218 14.16 -2.51 -4.09
C PHE A 218 14.35 -3.14 -2.72
N PHE A 219 13.32 -3.85 -2.30
CA PHE A 219 13.32 -4.75 -1.15
C PHE A 219 12.98 -6.16 -1.61
N ARG A 220 13.20 -7.15 -0.75
CA ARG A 220 12.67 -8.51 -0.92
C ARG A 220 11.94 -8.95 0.32
N VAL A 221 10.81 -9.62 0.10
CA VAL A 221 10.01 -10.23 1.17
C VAL A 221 10.49 -11.65 1.42
N TYR A 222 10.66 -12.00 2.68
CA TYR A 222 11.01 -13.35 3.11
C TYR A 222 9.90 -13.95 3.98
N GLU A 223 9.73 -15.27 3.88
CA GLU A 223 8.93 -16.05 4.81
C GLU A 223 9.71 -17.31 5.19
N LYS A 224 9.80 -17.61 6.49
CA LYS A 224 10.58 -18.74 7.03
C LYS A 224 12.05 -18.75 6.57
N GLY A 225 12.63 -17.57 6.37
CA GLY A 225 14.04 -17.40 6.00
C GLY A 225 14.35 -17.59 4.51
N GLN A 226 13.35 -17.83 3.66
CA GLN A 226 13.50 -17.93 2.21
C GLN A 226 12.80 -16.77 1.50
N PRO A 227 13.26 -16.35 0.30
CA PRO A 227 12.51 -15.46 -0.58
C PRO A 227 11.07 -15.92 -0.74
N LEU A 228 10.13 -14.98 -0.65
CA LEU A 228 8.71 -15.28 -0.78
C LEU A 228 8.37 -15.55 -2.24
N ALA A 229 7.98 -16.78 -2.56
CA ALA A 229 7.35 -17.08 -3.84
C ALA A 229 5.98 -16.39 -3.93
N VAL A 230 5.78 -15.53 -4.93
CA VAL A 230 4.54 -14.79 -5.18
C VAL A 230 3.92 -15.18 -6.52
N LYS A 231 2.59 -15.41 -6.52
CA LYS A 231 1.83 -15.73 -7.74
C LYS A 231 1.51 -14.50 -8.59
N SER A 232 1.48 -13.30 -8.01
CA SER A 232 1.12 -12.05 -8.70
C SER A 232 2.21 -11.01 -8.50
N PHE A 233 2.80 -10.56 -9.61
CA PHE A 233 3.84 -9.54 -9.67
C PHE A 233 3.73 -8.80 -11.00
N LEU A 234 4.28 -7.60 -11.10
CA LEU A 234 4.22 -6.78 -12.30
C LEU A 234 5.51 -6.91 -13.09
N ALA A 235 5.46 -7.54 -14.27
CA ALA A 235 6.58 -7.51 -15.21
C ALA A 235 6.81 -6.09 -15.74
N CYS A 236 8.07 -5.72 -15.95
CA CYS A 236 8.43 -4.45 -16.56
C CYS A 236 8.04 -4.42 -18.05
N ALA A 237 7.43 -3.33 -18.51
CA ALA A 237 7.13 -3.16 -19.94
C ALA A 237 8.41 -3.04 -20.78
N GLU A 238 8.39 -3.54 -22.03
CA GLU A 238 9.52 -3.37 -22.97
C GLU A 238 9.64 -1.94 -23.50
N ASN A 239 8.49 -1.32 -23.72
CA ASN A 239 8.39 -0.05 -24.40
C ASN A 239 8.14 1.04 -23.36
N ASP A 240 8.87 2.13 -23.50
CA ASP A 240 8.59 3.35 -22.74
C ASP A 240 7.21 3.91 -23.09
N VAL A 241 6.63 4.59 -22.11
CA VAL A 241 5.36 5.30 -22.26
C VAL A 241 5.40 6.31 -23.41
N GLN A 242 4.31 6.37 -24.16
CA GLN A 242 4.06 7.36 -25.19
C GLN A 242 3.02 8.37 -24.75
N HIS A 243 3.01 9.54 -25.39
CA HIS A 243 1.98 10.54 -25.14
C HIS A 243 0.59 9.97 -25.47
N ASN A 244 -0.38 10.23 -24.59
CA ASN A 244 -1.75 9.70 -24.57
C ASN A 244 -1.94 8.22 -24.19
N ASP A 245 -0.87 7.50 -23.84
CA ASP A 245 -1.00 6.14 -23.31
C ASP A 245 -1.90 6.10 -22.09
N VAL A 246 -2.81 5.13 -22.04
CA VAL A 246 -3.69 4.89 -20.89
C VAL A 246 -2.90 4.19 -19.80
N VAL A 247 -2.92 4.77 -18.61
CA VAL A 247 -2.22 4.23 -17.44
C VAL A 247 -3.12 4.15 -16.22
N PHE A 248 -2.83 3.17 -15.37
CA PHE A 248 -3.50 2.93 -14.10
C PHE A 248 -2.49 2.97 -12.95
N VAL A 249 -2.93 3.44 -11.79
CA VAL A 249 -2.14 3.45 -10.56
C VAL A 249 -2.88 2.69 -9.48
N ALA A 250 -2.21 1.70 -8.90
CA ALA A 250 -2.68 0.96 -7.73
C ALA A 250 -1.89 1.40 -6.50
N GLY A 251 -2.47 2.31 -5.71
CA GLY A 251 -1.76 2.99 -4.65
C GLY A 251 -2.54 3.08 -3.34
N HIS A 252 -1.85 3.53 -2.29
CA HIS A 252 -2.41 3.76 -0.97
C HIS A 252 -2.45 5.27 -0.68
N PRO A 253 -3.33 6.04 -1.34
CA PRO A 253 -3.43 7.47 -1.08
C PRO A 253 -3.82 7.69 0.39
N GLY A 254 -3.08 8.56 1.07
CA GLY A 254 -3.14 8.72 2.53
C GLY A 254 -4.47 9.28 3.00
N HIS A 255 -4.82 10.47 2.52
CA HIS A 255 -6.02 11.19 2.95
C HIS A 255 -6.43 12.24 1.93
N THR A 256 -7.73 12.37 1.65
CA THR A 256 -8.33 13.52 0.97
C THR A 256 -9.48 14.08 1.80
N ASP A 257 -9.80 15.33 1.54
CA ASP A 257 -10.74 16.18 2.25
C ASP A 257 -11.86 16.72 1.31
N ARG A 258 -12.09 16.06 0.17
CA ARG A 258 -13.02 16.52 -0.89
C ARG A 258 -14.48 16.49 -0.44
N GLY A 259 -14.80 15.66 0.55
CA GLY A 259 -16.12 15.61 1.17
C GLY A 259 -16.42 16.70 2.21
N LYS A 260 -15.44 17.54 2.58
CA LYS A 260 -15.60 18.54 3.66
C LYS A 260 -16.60 19.64 3.33
N THR A 261 -17.21 20.19 4.38
CA THR A 261 -18.06 21.37 4.31
C THR A 261 -17.24 22.66 4.31
N MET A 262 -17.84 23.78 3.87
CA MET A 262 -17.21 25.10 3.89
C MET A 262 -16.78 25.54 5.30
N ALA A 263 -17.53 25.18 6.34
CA ALA A 263 -17.13 25.45 7.72
C ALA A 263 -15.83 24.72 8.11
N GLU A 264 -15.64 23.48 7.62
CA GLU A 264 -14.42 22.72 7.84
C GLU A 264 -13.25 23.23 6.98
N ILE A 265 -13.50 23.66 5.75
CA ILE A 265 -12.50 24.29 4.87
C ILE A 265 -12.02 25.62 5.46
N GLN A 266 -12.93 26.44 5.99
CA GLN A 266 -12.59 27.69 6.68
C GLN A 266 -11.79 27.43 7.96
N SER A 267 -12.20 26.47 8.79
CA SER A 267 -11.42 26.06 9.97
C SER A 267 -10.01 25.56 9.58
N MET A 268 -9.91 24.79 8.49
CA MET A 268 -8.63 24.36 7.94
C MET A 268 -7.74 25.55 7.56
N ARG A 269 -8.27 26.49 6.78
CA ARG A 269 -7.57 27.68 6.29
C ARG A 269 -7.16 28.62 7.41
N ASP A 270 -8.09 28.94 8.32
CA ASP A 270 -7.92 30.04 9.27
C ASP A 270 -7.25 29.61 10.57
N ARG A 271 -7.26 28.30 10.89
CA ARG A 271 -6.75 27.77 12.16
C ARG A 271 -5.72 26.66 11.98
N ARG A 272 -6.09 25.58 11.27
CA ARG A 272 -5.23 24.37 11.19
C ARG A 272 -3.94 24.64 10.43
N LEU A 273 -4.02 25.15 9.21
CA LEU A 273 -2.86 25.34 8.34
C LEU A 273 -1.86 26.36 8.89
N PRO A 274 -2.27 27.54 9.42
CA PRO A 274 -1.33 28.49 10.01
C PRO A 274 -0.56 27.89 11.19
N PHE A 275 -1.24 27.18 12.09
CA PHE A 275 -0.61 26.52 13.25
C PHE A 275 0.42 25.46 12.82
N VAL A 276 0.05 24.60 11.86
CA VAL A 276 0.95 23.55 11.36
C VAL A 276 2.14 24.14 10.62
N LEU A 277 1.95 25.20 9.82
CA LEU A 277 3.03 25.88 9.10
C LEU A 277 4.01 26.56 10.05
N GLU A 278 3.54 27.21 11.11
CA GLU A 278 4.41 27.76 12.16
C GLU A 278 5.30 26.66 12.76
N TRP A 279 4.69 25.53 13.10
CA TRP A 279 5.41 24.39 13.66
C TRP A 279 6.44 23.79 12.67
N LEU A 280 6.07 23.61 11.40
CA LEU A 280 6.97 23.07 10.37
C LEU A 280 8.15 24.01 10.08
N ASN A 281 7.91 25.32 9.93
CA ASN A 281 8.96 26.30 9.66
C ASN A 281 10.01 26.32 10.78
N ARG A 282 9.56 26.29 12.04
CA ARG A 282 10.46 26.23 13.19
C ARG A 282 11.32 24.96 13.18
N ARG A 283 10.73 23.81 12.85
CA ARG A 283 11.45 22.53 12.78
C ARG A 283 12.48 22.50 11.67
N GLU A 284 12.14 23.04 10.51
CA GLU A 284 13.06 23.05 9.37
C GLU A 284 14.33 23.81 9.72
N VAL A 285 14.20 25.01 10.29
CA VAL A 285 15.36 25.80 10.74
C VAL A 285 16.18 25.03 11.78
N LEU A 286 15.54 24.43 12.78
CA LEU A 286 16.23 23.63 13.80
C LEU A 286 17.05 22.49 13.19
N LEU A 287 16.43 21.71 12.29
CA LEU A 287 17.04 20.52 11.71
C LEU A 287 18.13 20.88 10.70
N GLN A 288 17.97 21.99 9.97
CA GLN A 288 19.01 22.55 9.10
C GLN A 288 20.22 22.99 9.93
N SER A 289 20.03 23.80 10.97
CA SER A 289 21.12 24.25 11.83
C SER A 289 21.84 23.08 12.51
N TYR A 290 21.12 22.06 12.97
CA TYR A 290 21.74 20.86 13.52
C TYR A 290 22.52 20.09 12.45
N ALA A 291 21.97 19.92 11.24
CA ALA A 291 22.66 19.24 10.15
C ALA A 291 23.95 19.95 9.71
N GLU A 292 24.04 21.27 9.86
CA GLU A 292 25.24 22.08 9.56
C GLU A 292 26.38 21.85 10.56
N GLU A 293 26.12 21.28 11.75
CA GLU A 293 27.15 21.02 12.76
C GLU A 293 28.15 19.92 12.35
N GLY A 294 27.77 19.03 11.44
CA GLY A 294 28.66 17.98 10.94
C GLY A 294 27.95 16.80 10.30
N HIS A 295 28.74 15.87 9.73
CA HIS A 295 28.22 14.72 8.98
C HIS A 295 27.35 13.77 9.81
N VAL A 296 27.67 13.56 11.09
CA VAL A 296 26.88 12.71 11.99
C VAL A 296 25.50 13.32 12.24
N GLN A 297 25.45 14.63 12.47
CA GLN A 297 24.22 15.37 12.69
C GLN A 297 23.37 15.43 11.41
N GLN A 298 24.01 15.66 10.26
CA GLN A 298 23.38 15.59 8.94
C GLN A 298 22.72 14.22 8.75
N GLN A 299 23.43 13.11 9.03
CA GLN A 299 22.90 11.76 8.93
C GLN A 299 21.70 11.54 9.86
N ARG A 300 21.76 12.01 11.11
CA ARG A 300 20.69 11.84 12.11
C ARG A 300 19.43 12.66 11.80
N ALA A 301 19.58 13.87 11.26
CA ALA A 301 18.45 14.73 10.93
C ALA A 301 17.85 14.48 9.55
N MET A 302 18.54 13.74 8.67
CA MET A 302 18.24 13.67 7.24
C MET A 302 16.78 13.33 6.90
N GLN A 303 16.25 12.23 7.44
CA GLN A 303 14.88 11.77 7.16
C GLN A 303 13.83 12.71 7.75
N ASP A 304 14.09 13.20 8.95
CA ASP A 304 13.20 14.12 9.66
C ASP A 304 13.14 15.48 8.94
N LEU A 305 14.28 15.99 8.46
CA LEU A 305 14.37 17.22 7.68
C LEU A 305 13.61 17.08 6.36
N PHE A 306 13.87 16.01 5.59
CA PHE A 306 13.14 15.73 4.36
C PHE A 306 11.62 15.68 4.60
N SER A 307 11.19 14.97 5.64
CA SER A 307 9.76 14.84 5.99
C SER A 307 9.13 16.18 6.35
N VAL A 308 9.87 17.05 7.06
CA VAL A 308 9.44 18.41 7.41
C VAL A 308 9.32 19.29 6.17
N GLN A 309 10.32 19.29 5.29
CA GLN A 309 10.33 20.09 4.07
C GLN A 309 9.20 19.68 3.12
N ASN A 310 9.04 18.38 2.91
CA ASN A 310 7.96 17.83 2.10
C ASN A 310 6.58 18.21 2.67
N SER A 311 6.40 18.05 3.99
CA SER A 311 5.17 18.46 4.66
C SER A 311 4.92 19.96 4.54
N ARG A 312 5.96 20.80 4.69
CA ARG A 312 5.83 22.26 4.59
C ARG A 312 5.36 22.65 3.19
N LYS A 313 6.02 22.15 2.14
CA LYS A 313 5.63 22.44 0.75
C LYS A 313 4.19 22.01 0.48
N SER A 314 3.81 20.79 0.86
CA SER A 314 2.43 20.31 0.73
C SER A 314 1.42 21.20 1.47
N ARG A 315 1.71 21.63 2.71
CA ARG A 315 0.82 22.53 3.46
C ARG A 315 0.76 23.95 2.91
N ILE A 316 1.84 24.45 2.32
CA ILE A 316 1.84 25.72 1.59
C ILE A 316 0.98 25.62 0.33
N GLY A 317 1.14 24.56 -0.47
CA GLY A 317 0.32 24.34 -1.66
C GLY A 317 -1.17 24.22 -1.33
N LEU A 318 -1.50 23.45 -0.29
CA LEU A 318 -2.88 23.36 0.19
C LEU A 318 -3.40 24.71 0.71
N MET A 319 -2.58 25.50 1.41
CA MET A 319 -2.95 26.87 1.83
C MET A 319 -3.24 27.75 0.61
N SER A 320 -2.40 27.71 -0.42
CA SER A 320 -2.62 28.43 -1.67
C SER A 320 -3.92 27.98 -2.35
N ALA A 321 -4.23 26.68 -2.33
CA ALA A 321 -5.47 26.13 -2.87
C ALA A 321 -6.71 26.72 -2.18
N VAL A 322 -6.74 26.72 -0.85
CA VAL A 322 -7.90 27.22 -0.07
C VAL A 322 -7.97 28.75 0.02
N LEU A 323 -7.02 29.46 -0.59
CA LEU A 323 -7.03 30.92 -0.78
C LEU A 323 -7.41 31.32 -2.21
N ARG A 324 -7.43 30.38 -3.15
CA ARG A 324 -7.78 30.65 -4.54
C ARG A 324 -9.30 30.85 -4.71
N PRO A 325 -9.74 31.96 -5.33
CA PRO A 325 -11.16 32.24 -5.52
C PRO A 325 -11.90 31.16 -6.30
N ASP A 326 -11.34 30.68 -7.41
CA ASP A 326 -11.97 29.67 -8.28
C ASP A 326 -12.25 28.35 -7.54
N ILE A 327 -11.33 27.92 -6.65
CA ILE A 327 -11.52 26.72 -5.84
C ILE A 327 -12.57 26.95 -4.74
N ILE A 328 -12.44 28.03 -3.98
CA ILE A 328 -13.33 28.30 -2.84
C ILE A 328 -14.76 28.60 -3.29
N GLU A 329 -14.94 29.35 -4.38
CA GLU A 329 -16.25 29.59 -4.98
C GLU A 329 -16.85 28.28 -5.50
N GLY A 330 -16.07 27.44 -6.19
CA GLY A 330 -16.53 26.13 -6.65
C GLY A 330 -16.97 25.18 -5.52
N LEU A 331 -16.22 25.15 -4.41
CA LEU A 331 -16.60 24.39 -3.21
C LEU A 331 -17.88 24.95 -2.56
N GLY A 332 -18.02 26.28 -2.53
CA GLY A 332 -19.21 26.96 -2.03
C GLY A 332 -20.45 26.66 -2.88
N ASP A 333 -20.33 26.75 -4.20
CA ASP A 333 -21.39 26.46 -5.16
C ASP A 333 -21.84 24.99 -5.06
N ALA A 334 -20.90 24.06 -4.92
CA ALA A 334 -21.19 22.64 -4.73
C ALA A 334 -21.95 22.38 -3.41
N GLU A 335 -21.55 23.05 -2.32
CA GLU A 335 -22.26 22.98 -1.05
C GLU A 335 -23.67 23.58 -1.15
N ASP A 336 -23.82 24.75 -1.77
CA ASP A 336 -25.12 25.42 -1.95
C ASP A 336 -26.08 24.61 -2.82
N ALA A 337 -25.57 23.97 -3.87
CA ALA A 337 -26.35 23.03 -4.68
C ALA A 337 -26.87 21.86 -3.83
N LEU A 338 -26.03 21.31 -2.94
CA LEU A 338 -26.41 20.24 -2.03
C LEU A 338 -27.44 20.72 -0.99
N ARG A 339 -27.27 21.93 -0.45
CA ARG A 339 -28.21 22.56 0.50
C ARG A 339 -29.61 22.74 -0.10
N ARG A 340 -29.71 23.14 -1.38
CA ARG A 340 -31.00 23.30 -2.07
C ARG A 340 -31.81 21.99 -2.18
N GLN A 341 -31.15 20.85 -2.12
CA GLN A 341 -31.80 19.53 -2.17
C GLN A 341 -32.21 19.02 -0.78
N TRP A 342 -31.68 19.63 0.28
CA TRP A 342 -32.04 19.28 1.64
C TRP A 342 -33.43 19.83 1.98
N LYS A 343 -34.37 18.95 2.33
CA LYS A 343 -35.67 19.36 2.83
C LYS A 343 -35.56 19.67 4.32
N GLU A 344 -35.82 20.91 4.68
CA GLU A 344 -35.92 21.32 6.08
C GLU A 344 -37.02 20.54 6.80
N GLY A 345 -36.71 20.15 8.03
CA GLY A 345 -37.66 19.54 8.96
C GLY A 345 -37.38 20.03 10.38
N HIS A 346 -38.05 19.48 11.38
CA HIS A 346 -37.89 19.86 12.79
C HIS A 346 -36.53 19.43 13.43
N ARG A 347 -35.52 19.08 12.62
CA ARG A 347 -34.20 18.59 13.06
C ARG A 347 -33.09 19.54 12.63
N GLU A 348 -32.06 19.67 13.47
CA GLU A 348 -30.82 20.40 13.14
C GLU A 348 -30.23 19.88 11.82
N SER A 349 -29.82 20.81 10.93
CA SER A 349 -29.24 20.44 9.64
C SER A 349 -27.86 19.78 9.82
N PRO A 350 -27.43 18.89 8.90
CA PRO A 350 -26.10 18.27 9.00
C PRO A 350 -24.97 19.31 8.97
N TRP A 351 -25.11 20.41 8.22
CA TRP A 351 -24.14 21.51 8.22
C TRP A 351 -24.01 22.18 9.58
N ALA A 352 -25.12 22.51 10.25
CA ALA A 352 -25.09 23.11 11.58
C ALA A 352 -24.47 22.18 12.63
N LYS A 353 -24.76 20.87 12.56
CA LYS A 353 -24.10 19.85 13.39
C LYS A 353 -22.58 19.86 13.20
N ILE A 354 -22.12 19.88 11.94
CA ILE A 354 -20.69 19.87 11.59
C ILE A 354 -20.01 21.15 12.07
N GLU A 355 -20.60 22.31 11.82
CA GLU A 355 -20.06 23.61 12.25
C GLU A 355 -19.89 23.66 13.77
N ARG A 356 -20.93 23.28 14.52
CA ARG A 356 -20.89 23.24 15.99
C ARG A 356 -19.83 22.27 16.52
N ALA A 357 -19.74 21.07 15.94
CA ALA A 357 -18.75 20.08 16.34
C ALA A 357 -17.32 20.49 15.97
N GLN A 358 -17.13 21.09 14.79
CA GLN A 358 -15.83 21.63 14.37
C GLN A 358 -15.38 22.76 15.29
N LYS A 359 -16.29 23.66 15.67
CA LYS A 359 -16.00 24.73 16.65
C LYS A 359 -15.52 24.16 17.98
N ALA A 360 -16.19 23.13 18.51
CA ALA A 360 -15.78 22.50 19.76
C ALA A 360 -14.39 21.83 19.67
N ILE A 361 -14.02 21.30 18.52
CA ILE A 361 -12.66 20.78 18.26
C ILE A 361 -11.66 21.93 18.20
N ASP A 362 -11.99 23.00 17.49
CA ASP A 362 -11.12 24.17 17.31
C ASP A 362 -10.81 24.86 18.63
N ASP A 363 -11.79 24.96 19.53
CA ASP A 363 -11.65 25.60 20.84
C ASP A 363 -10.58 24.91 21.74
N ILE A 364 -10.26 23.63 21.47
CA ILE A 364 -9.22 22.88 22.21
C ILE A 364 -8.00 22.48 21.36
N ALA A 365 -7.97 22.85 20.07
CA ALA A 365 -7.07 22.26 19.08
C ALA A 365 -5.59 22.41 19.43
N VAL A 366 -5.17 23.59 19.93
CA VAL A 366 -3.77 23.85 20.32
C VAL A 366 -3.33 22.89 21.42
N ARG A 367 -4.10 22.81 22.51
CA ARG A 367 -3.77 21.94 23.66
C ARG A 367 -3.85 20.46 23.27
N TYR A 368 -4.82 20.09 22.44
CA TYR A 368 -4.91 18.72 21.88
C TYR A 368 -3.67 18.35 21.06
N ASN A 369 -3.23 19.21 20.15
CA ASN A 369 -2.05 18.97 19.30
C ASN A 369 -0.75 18.88 20.11
N LEU A 370 -0.61 19.70 21.16
CA LEU A 370 0.55 19.69 22.04
C LEU A 370 0.62 18.40 22.89
N LEU A 371 -0.50 17.98 23.47
CA LEU A 371 -0.55 16.86 24.41
C LEU A 371 -0.83 15.50 23.74
N GLU A 372 -2.00 15.34 23.11
CA GLU A 372 -2.37 14.08 22.44
C GLU A 372 -1.59 13.89 21.13
N GLY A 373 -1.48 14.95 20.33
CA GLY A 373 -0.60 14.98 19.16
C GLY A 373 0.89 14.92 19.48
N ALA A 374 1.27 15.06 20.76
CA ALA A 374 2.64 15.07 21.26
C ALA A 374 3.58 16.12 20.61
N MET A 375 3.04 17.19 20.02
CA MET A 375 3.87 18.26 19.46
C MET A 375 4.71 18.98 20.52
N GLY A 376 4.32 18.90 21.80
CA GLY A 376 5.06 19.44 22.94
C GLY A 376 6.11 18.49 23.54
N PHE A 377 6.24 17.26 23.04
CA PHE A 377 7.07 16.21 23.64
C PHE A 377 7.78 15.34 22.58
N ARG A 378 8.46 15.98 21.63
CA ARG A 378 9.10 15.29 20.50
C ARG A 378 10.35 14.53 20.95
N SER A 379 10.15 13.27 21.32
CA SER A 379 11.21 12.29 21.56
C SER A 379 10.69 10.87 21.30
N ARG A 380 11.56 10.01 20.78
CA ARG A 380 11.30 8.56 20.69
C ARG A 380 11.24 7.92 22.06
N PHE A 381 12.04 8.36 23.04
CA PHE A 381 11.94 7.90 24.43
C PHE A 381 10.56 8.22 25.03
N PHE A 382 10.07 9.45 24.84
CA PHE A 382 8.72 9.81 25.28
C PHE A 382 7.63 9.01 24.57
N SER A 383 7.78 8.79 23.26
CA SER A 383 6.84 7.96 22.47
C SER A 383 6.78 6.52 22.98
N ASN A 384 7.93 5.93 23.33
CA ASN A 384 8.03 4.60 23.94
C ASN A 384 7.35 4.57 25.32
N ALA A 385 7.65 5.56 26.17
CA ALA A 385 7.07 5.68 27.50
C ALA A 385 5.54 5.77 27.47
N ARG A 386 4.99 6.66 26.62
CA ARG A 386 3.54 6.80 26.46
C ARG A 386 2.89 5.52 25.95
N THR A 387 3.55 4.84 25.01
CA THR A 387 3.05 3.55 24.49
C THR A 387 3.01 2.49 25.59
N LEU A 388 4.07 2.35 26.39
CA LEU A 388 4.09 1.42 27.53
C LEU A 388 3.00 1.73 28.55
N LEU A 389 2.87 3.00 28.96
CA LEU A 389 1.84 3.45 29.89
C LEU A 389 0.42 3.13 29.40
N ARG A 390 0.14 3.39 28.12
CA ARG A 390 -1.16 3.11 27.54
C ARG A 390 -1.38 1.62 27.32
N VAL A 391 -0.36 0.84 26.95
CA VAL A 391 -0.45 -0.63 26.91
C VAL A 391 -0.88 -1.18 28.27
N ALA A 392 -0.29 -0.70 29.37
CA ALA A 392 -0.62 -1.15 30.72
C ALA A 392 -2.11 -0.99 31.04
N THR A 393 -2.69 0.14 30.64
CA THR A 393 -4.10 0.47 30.92
C THR A 393 -5.08 -0.11 29.91
N GLU A 394 -4.76 -0.12 28.62
CA GLU A 394 -5.65 -0.65 27.58
C GLU A 394 -5.70 -2.20 27.59
N SER A 395 -4.61 -2.88 27.94
CA SER A 395 -4.60 -4.35 27.98
C SER A 395 -5.57 -4.94 29.02
N MET A 396 -5.91 -4.18 30.06
CA MET A 396 -6.87 -4.56 31.10
C MET A 396 -8.33 -4.42 30.66
N LYS A 397 -8.61 -3.78 29.53
CA LYS A 397 -9.96 -3.54 29.01
C LYS A 397 -10.37 -4.63 28.02
N PRO A 398 -11.67 -4.93 27.90
CA PRO A 398 -12.20 -5.67 26.75
C PRO A 398 -11.81 -5.01 25.43
N ASP A 399 -11.56 -5.81 24.38
CA ASP A 399 -10.98 -5.29 23.14
C ASP A 399 -11.79 -4.14 22.49
N GLY A 400 -13.12 -4.22 22.54
CA GLY A 400 -14.02 -3.17 22.05
C GLY A 400 -13.93 -1.83 22.79
N GLU A 401 -13.45 -1.83 24.04
CA GLU A 401 -13.26 -0.64 24.87
C GLU A 401 -11.85 -0.04 24.74
N ARG A 402 -10.91 -0.80 24.16
CA ARG A 402 -9.54 -0.34 23.92
C ARG A 402 -9.52 0.79 22.92
N LEU A 403 -8.57 1.69 23.09
CA LEU A 403 -8.15 2.60 22.03
C LEU A 403 -7.72 1.78 20.79
N ARG A 404 -8.08 2.24 19.58
CA ARG A 404 -7.91 1.49 18.32
C ARG A 404 -6.51 0.92 18.16
N GLU A 405 -5.49 1.72 18.45
CA GLU A 405 -4.09 1.35 18.28
C GLU A 405 -3.57 0.32 19.30
N TYR A 406 -4.36 -0.03 20.33
CA TYR A 406 -4.05 -1.04 21.35
C TYR A 406 -4.99 -2.26 21.30
N ARG A 407 -5.86 -2.36 20.29
CA ARG A 407 -6.68 -3.54 20.04
C ARG A 407 -5.84 -4.74 19.64
N GLU A 408 -6.42 -5.94 19.74
CA GLU A 408 -5.74 -7.19 19.42
C GLU A 408 -5.23 -7.22 17.98
N ALA A 409 -6.04 -6.76 17.01
CA ALA A 409 -5.66 -6.68 15.60
C ALA A 409 -4.43 -5.79 15.33
N ALA A 410 -4.21 -4.75 16.16
CA ALA A 410 -3.09 -3.82 16.04
C ALA A 410 -1.84 -4.27 16.82
N ARG A 411 -1.94 -5.35 17.62
CA ARG A 411 -0.95 -5.68 18.66
C ARG A 411 0.43 -5.99 18.11
N LEU A 412 0.51 -6.75 17.01
CA LEU A 412 1.80 -7.13 16.44
C LEU A 412 2.54 -5.92 15.84
N SER A 413 1.84 -5.07 15.08
CA SER A 413 2.44 -3.84 14.51
C SER A 413 2.80 -2.81 15.58
N LEU A 414 2.10 -2.79 16.73
CA LEU A 414 2.52 -2.02 17.90
C LEU A 414 3.83 -2.55 18.48
N LYS A 415 3.94 -3.87 18.69
CA LYS A 415 5.17 -4.49 19.22
C LYS A 415 6.38 -4.29 18.31
N LEU A 416 6.21 -4.47 16.99
CA LEU A 416 7.26 -4.27 15.99
C LEU A 416 7.89 -2.87 16.11
N ARG A 417 7.05 -1.83 16.24
CA ARG A 417 7.54 -0.45 16.43
C ARG A 417 8.10 -0.20 17.82
N LEU A 418 7.41 -0.66 18.86
CA LEU A 418 7.81 -0.42 20.25
C LEU A 418 9.18 -1.05 20.58
N PHE A 419 9.46 -2.22 20.01
CA PHE A 419 10.69 -2.96 20.23
C PHE A 419 11.67 -2.84 19.07
N SER A 420 11.47 -1.88 18.18
CA SER A 420 12.42 -1.56 17.10
C SER A 420 13.82 -1.38 17.66
N ASP A 421 14.77 -1.95 16.94
CA ASP A 421 16.19 -1.97 17.29
C ASP A 421 16.93 -0.71 16.80
N GLN A 422 16.18 0.28 16.30
CA GLN A 422 16.75 1.54 15.82
C GLN A 422 17.62 2.22 16.90
N PRO A 423 18.80 2.73 16.53
CA PRO A 423 19.60 3.56 17.43
C PRO A 423 18.88 4.84 17.82
N LEU A 424 18.93 5.19 19.10
CA LEU A 424 18.46 6.48 19.63
C LEU A 424 19.66 7.26 20.14
N TYR A 425 19.75 8.54 19.75
CA TYR A 425 20.90 9.39 20.04
C TYR A 425 20.51 10.47 21.04
N ASP A 426 21.11 10.46 22.23
CA ASP A 426 20.74 11.34 23.33
C ASP A 426 20.79 12.83 22.95
N ASP A 427 21.80 13.26 22.19
CA ASP A 427 21.93 14.64 21.73
C ASP A 427 20.78 15.06 20.80
N TYR A 428 20.39 14.19 19.85
CA TYR A 428 19.27 14.45 18.94
C TYR A 428 17.92 14.44 19.67
N GLU A 429 17.75 13.54 20.64
CA GLU A 429 16.54 13.46 21.46
C GLU A 429 16.42 14.67 22.42
N VAL A 430 17.54 15.17 22.96
CA VAL A 430 17.58 16.42 23.73
C VAL A 430 17.22 17.61 22.85
N LEU A 431 17.73 17.69 21.61
CA LEU A 431 17.39 18.74 20.65
C LEU A 431 15.88 18.78 20.39
N GLY A 432 15.28 17.63 20.07
CA GLY A 432 13.85 17.49 19.80
C GLY A 432 12.96 17.85 20.99
N LEU A 433 13.34 17.43 22.20
CA LEU A 433 12.61 17.78 23.42
C LEU A 433 12.77 19.24 23.81
N THR A 434 13.98 19.80 23.69
CA THR A 434 14.21 21.22 23.95
C THR A 434 13.33 22.08 23.05
N ASP A 435 13.30 21.75 21.75
CA ASP A 435 12.46 22.44 20.77
C ASP A 435 10.97 22.35 21.11
N SER A 436 10.48 21.15 21.38
CA SER A 436 9.06 20.91 21.60
C SER A 436 8.55 21.40 22.96
N LEU A 437 9.37 21.34 24.01
CA LEU A 437 9.06 21.96 25.31
C LEU A 437 9.06 23.49 25.20
N THR A 438 9.97 24.07 24.44
CA THR A 438 9.95 25.52 24.17
C THR A 438 8.68 25.91 23.40
N PHE A 439 8.26 25.08 22.44
CA PHE A 439 7.01 25.30 21.70
C PHE A 439 5.77 25.17 22.62
N LEU A 440 5.76 24.20 23.54
CA LEU A 440 4.72 24.07 24.57
C LEU A 440 4.60 25.35 25.41
N VAL A 441 5.73 25.89 25.92
CA VAL A 441 5.77 27.14 26.69
C VAL A 441 5.28 28.32 25.85
N LYS A 442 5.70 28.42 24.59
CA LYS A 442 5.28 29.49 23.68
C LYS A 442 3.76 29.51 23.47
N GLN A 443 3.16 28.33 23.29
CA GLN A 443 1.74 28.20 22.93
C GLN A 443 0.80 28.30 24.14
N LEU A 444 1.19 27.79 25.32
CA LEU A 444 0.34 27.80 26.52
C LEU A 444 0.69 28.91 27.52
N GLY A 445 1.89 29.50 27.42
CA GLY A 445 2.42 30.42 28.41
C GLY A 445 3.09 29.71 29.58
N PHE A 446 4.04 30.39 30.24
CA PHE A 446 4.76 29.83 31.38
C PHE A 446 3.84 29.56 32.57
N ASP A 447 2.86 30.43 32.83
CA ASP A 447 1.97 30.34 33.99
C ASP A 447 0.92 29.21 33.88
N ASP A 448 0.85 28.49 32.76
CA ASP A 448 -0.01 27.32 32.65
C ASP A 448 0.44 26.24 33.66
N PRO A 449 -0.44 25.72 34.52
CA PRO A 449 -0.06 24.73 35.54
C PRO A 449 0.58 23.45 34.97
N LEU A 450 0.16 23.02 33.78
CA LEU A 450 0.76 21.85 33.12
C LEU A 450 2.18 22.19 32.63
N VAL A 451 2.41 23.40 32.14
CA VAL A 451 3.75 23.85 31.74
C VAL A 451 4.68 23.89 32.94
N GLN A 452 4.26 24.48 34.06
CA GLN A 452 5.04 24.51 35.30
C GLN A 452 5.43 23.11 35.76
N ALA A 453 4.48 22.18 35.74
CA ALA A 453 4.71 20.83 36.21
C ALA A 453 5.54 19.97 35.24
N VAL A 454 5.39 20.18 33.92
CA VAL A 454 6.24 19.56 32.90
C VAL A 454 7.69 20.03 33.02
N LEU A 455 7.90 21.34 33.21
CA LEU A 455 9.23 21.95 33.32
C LEU A 455 9.90 21.69 34.67
N ASP A 456 9.11 21.52 35.74
CA ASP A 456 9.62 21.19 37.08
C ASP A 456 10.69 22.18 37.54
N GLY A 457 10.40 23.48 37.37
CA GLY A 457 11.27 24.60 37.74
C GLY A 457 12.52 24.78 36.87
N LYS A 458 12.67 24.03 35.77
CA LYS A 458 13.83 24.09 34.86
C LYS A 458 13.52 24.83 33.56
N SER A 459 14.56 25.28 32.86
CA SER A 459 14.43 25.71 31.47
C SER A 459 14.02 24.52 30.58
N PRO A 460 13.40 24.75 29.40
CA PRO A 460 13.11 23.66 28.45
C PRO A 460 14.34 22.79 28.11
N ALA A 461 15.51 23.40 27.96
CA ALA A 461 16.76 22.69 27.65
C ALA A 461 17.23 21.83 28.84
N ASP A 462 17.31 22.40 30.04
CA ASP A 462 17.73 21.66 31.23
C ASP A 462 16.74 20.53 31.57
N ARG A 463 15.45 20.76 31.31
CA ARG A 463 14.43 19.72 31.48
C ARG A 463 14.61 18.60 30.46
N ALA A 464 14.83 18.91 29.19
CA ALA A 464 15.09 17.91 28.16
C ALA A 464 16.31 17.03 28.50
N VAL A 465 17.44 17.65 28.89
CA VAL A 465 18.65 16.93 29.33
C VAL A 465 18.35 16.01 30.51
N ALA A 466 17.67 16.51 31.55
CA ALA A 466 17.35 15.71 32.73
C ALA A 466 16.44 14.51 32.39
N LEU A 467 15.45 14.71 31.51
CA LEU A 467 14.55 13.65 31.07
C LEU A 467 15.29 12.57 30.25
N VAL A 468 16.11 12.97 29.28
CA VAL A 468 16.87 12.02 28.45
C VAL A 468 17.95 11.30 29.27
N ALA A 469 18.62 11.97 30.20
CA ALA A 469 19.62 11.34 31.05
C ALA A 469 19.01 10.25 31.96
N GLY A 470 17.80 10.47 32.47
CA GLY A 470 17.14 9.56 33.42
C GLY A 470 16.31 8.43 32.82
N THR A 471 16.27 8.29 31.49
CA THR A 471 15.49 7.24 30.82
C THR A 471 16.37 6.14 30.24
N THR A 472 15.82 4.93 30.18
CA THR A 472 16.45 3.75 29.58
C THR A 472 15.59 3.13 28.46
N LEU A 473 14.45 3.75 28.12
CA LEU A 473 13.41 3.19 27.25
C LEU A 473 13.76 3.22 25.76
N GLY A 474 14.73 2.40 25.37
CA GLY A 474 15.31 2.36 24.03
C GLY A 474 16.79 2.72 24.01
N LYS A 475 17.42 2.94 25.17
CA LYS A 475 18.89 3.04 25.26
C LYS A 475 19.48 1.64 25.15
N ARG A 476 20.42 1.49 24.24
CA ARG A 476 21.21 0.26 24.06
C ARG A 476 22.66 0.69 23.88
N SER A 477 23.54 0.19 24.74
CA SER A 477 24.93 0.67 24.79
C SER A 477 25.74 0.03 23.66
N GLY A 478 26.41 0.85 22.84
CA GLY A 478 27.36 0.39 21.82
C GLY A 478 26.70 0.07 20.48
N GLY A 479 27.03 0.83 19.44
CA GLY A 479 26.50 0.69 18.07
C GLY A 479 26.99 -0.55 17.31
N GLY A 480 26.96 -1.74 17.92
CA GLY A 480 27.32 -3.01 17.28
C GLY A 480 26.64 -4.22 17.94
N SER A 481 26.05 -5.08 17.11
CA SER A 481 25.38 -6.38 17.38
C SER A 481 24.42 -6.46 18.57
N LEU A 482 23.15 -6.72 18.24
CA LEU A 482 21.95 -6.72 19.08
C LEU A 482 21.77 -7.94 19.99
N ASN A 483 22.72 -8.87 20.00
CA ASN A 483 22.56 -10.12 20.74
C ASN A 483 23.05 -9.99 22.19
N GLY A 484 22.10 -9.89 23.13
CA GLY A 484 22.32 -10.16 24.55
C GLY A 484 22.14 -8.99 25.53
N MET A 485 21.85 -7.78 25.05
CA MET A 485 21.48 -6.66 25.93
C MET A 485 19.99 -6.65 26.25
N ALA A 486 19.66 -6.39 27.51
CA ALA A 486 18.28 -6.39 27.95
C ALA A 486 17.54 -5.13 27.47
N ASP A 487 16.43 -5.29 26.75
CA ASP A 487 15.58 -4.17 26.32
C ASP A 487 14.61 -3.83 27.45
N ARG A 488 14.87 -2.73 28.16
CA ARG A 488 14.04 -2.29 29.28
C ARG A 488 12.57 -2.06 28.89
N ARG A 489 12.27 -1.71 27.63
CA ARG A 489 10.90 -1.59 27.14
C ARG A 489 10.20 -2.95 27.18
N LYS A 490 10.89 -3.99 26.72
CA LYS A 490 10.38 -5.37 26.72
C LYS A 490 10.26 -5.92 28.14
N GLU A 491 11.25 -5.70 28.98
CA GLU A 491 11.18 -6.08 30.40
C GLU A 491 9.95 -5.49 31.12
N LEU A 492 9.74 -4.16 30.97
CA LEU A 492 8.60 -3.49 31.59
C LEU A 492 7.28 -3.97 31.01
N TYR A 493 7.23 -4.17 29.69
CA TYR A 493 6.06 -4.70 29.01
C TYR A 493 5.71 -6.10 29.54
N ASP A 494 6.69 -7.00 29.66
CA ASP A 494 6.48 -8.39 30.10
C ASP A 494 6.19 -8.48 31.60
N ALA A 495 6.76 -7.58 32.41
CA ALA A 495 6.49 -7.47 33.85
C ALA A 495 5.08 -6.93 34.17
N GLY A 496 4.40 -6.35 33.17
CA GLY A 496 2.98 -5.99 33.25
C GLY A 496 2.67 -4.62 33.87
N PRO A 497 1.37 -4.28 34.03
CA PRO A 497 0.91 -2.94 34.34
C PRO A 497 1.49 -2.32 35.61
N SER A 498 1.61 -3.11 36.69
CA SER A 498 2.14 -2.61 37.97
C SER A 498 3.59 -2.15 37.85
N ALA A 499 4.43 -2.88 37.10
CA ALA A 499 5.84 -2.52 36.90
C ALA A 499 6.00 -1.24 36.08
N ILE A 500 5.13 -1.04 35.07
CA ILE A 500 5.09 0.17 34.25
C ILE A 500 4.66 1.36 35.11
N GLU A 501 3.59 1.20 35.90
CA GLU A 501 3.04 2.26 36.74
C GLU A 501 4.00 2.68 37.86
N SER A 502 4.73 1.73 38.47
CA SER A 502 5.70 2.02 39.53
C SER A 502 7.07 2.46 39.02
N SER A 503 7.29 2.49 37.70
CA SER A 503 8.60 2.80 37.13
C SER A 503 9.02 4.25 37.43
N ALA A 504 10.25 4.40 37.90
CA ALA A 504 10.90 5.69 38.14
C ALA A 504 11.57 6.29 36.89
N ASP A 505 11.45 5.63 35.73
CA ASP A 505 11.97 6.14 34.47
C ASP A 505 11.37 7.52 34.16
N THR A 506 12.23 8.50 33.91
CA THR A 506 11.85 9.92 33.79
C THR A 506 10.84 10.18 32.68
N MET A 507 10.91 9.44 31.56
CA MET A 507 9.95 9.59 30.46
C MET A 507 8.60 8.97 30.79
N LEU A 508 8.57 7.87 31.55
CA LEU A 508 7.32 7.30 32.07
C LEU A 508 6.67 8.19 33.12
N VAL A 509 7.46 8.81 33.99
CA VAL A 509 6.97 9.82 34.95
C VAL A 509 6.34 10.99 34.20
N LEU A 510 7.02 11.53 33.18
CA LEU A 510 6.47 12.60 32.34
C LEU A 510 5.19 12.17 31.62
N ALA A 511 5.18 10.98 31.01
CA ALA A 511 4.00 10.45 30.33
C ALA A 511 2.80 10.31 31.28
N ARG A 512 3.01 9.82 32.51
CA ARG A 512 1.94 9.73 33.52
C ARG A 512 1.37 11.09 33.90
N HIS A 513 2.23 12.11 33.99
CA HIS A 513 1.81 13.46 34.34
C HIS A 513 0.84 14.06 33.31
N ILE A 514 1.06 13.78 32.02
CA ILE A 514 0.31 14.42 30.93
C ILE A 514 -0.84 13.55 30.39
N ASP A 515 -0.80 12.22 30.54
CA ASP A 515 -1.74 11.30 29.87
C ASP A 515 -3.19 11.50 30.31
N GLY A 516 -3.42 11.85 31.59
CA GLY A 516 -4.76 12.10 32.12
C GLY A 516 -5.48 13.25 31.41
N GLU A 517 -4.79 14.36 31.18
CA GLU A 517 -5.35 15.49 30.42
C GLU A 517 -5.42 15.18 28.91
N SER A 518 -4.37 14.57 28.36
CA SER A 518 -4.33 14.12 26.96
C SER A 518 -5.55 13.29 26.58
N ARG A 519 -5.92 12.32 27.42
CA ARG A 519 -7.10 11.46 27.21
C ARG A 519 -8.44 12.19 27.33
N LYS A 520 -8.53 13.24 28.17
CA LYS A 520 -9.73 14.09 28.25
C LYS A 520 -9.92 14.85 26.93
N LEU A 521 -8.85 15.47 26.42
CA LEU A 521 -8.88 16.19 25.14
C LEU A 521 -9.21 15.24 23.98
N ARG A 522 -8.61 14.05 23.95
CA ARG A 522 -8.95 13.01 22.96
C ARG A 522 -10.42 12.64 22.97
N ARG A 523 -11.03 12.49 24.16
CA ARG A 523 -12.46 12.17 24.27
C ARG A 523 -13.33 13.26 23.63
N ILE A 524 -13.03 14.54 23.89
CA ILE A 524 -13.76 15.67 23.28
C ILE A 524 -13.65 15.61 21.74
N VAL A 525 -12.45 15.35 21.21
CA VAL A 525 -12.25 15.22 19.76
C VAL A 525 -13.01 14.01 19.19
N GLU A 526 -12.92 12.83 19.82
CA GLU A 526 -13.59 11.61 19.35
C GLU A 526 -15.13 11.73 19.38
N GLU A 527 -15.70 12.34 20.42
CA GLU A 527 -17.14 12.58 20.53
C GLU A 527 -17.63 13.55 19.44
N ASN A 528 -16.92 14.66 19.22
CA ASN A 528 -17.28 15.61 18.16
C ASN A 528 -17.02 15.04 16.75
N ALA A 529 -15.99 14.22 16.57
CA ALA A 529 -15.75 13.49 15.33
C ALA A 529 -16.88 12.51 15.01
N GLU A 530 -17.49 11.88 16.02
CA GLU A 530 -18.68 11.03 15.81
C GLU A 530 -19.90 11.86 15.38
N ILE A 531 -20.12 13.05 15.96
CA ILE A 531 -21.18 13.98 15.50
C ILE A 531 -20.97 14.32 14.03
N LYS A 532 -19.74 14.71 13.67
CA LYS A 532 -19.38 15.03 12.28
C LYS A 532 -19.58 13.85 11.36
N LYS A 533 -19.17 12.63 11.77
CA LYS A 533 -19.33 11.40 10.98
C LYS A 533 -20.80 11.09 10.69
N GLN A 534 -21.67 11.21 11.69
CA GLN A 534 -23.12 11.01 11.49
C GLN A 534 -23.70 12.05 10.53
N ALA A 535 -23.31 13.32 10.68
CA ALA A 535 -23.75 14.39 9.78
C ALA A 535 -23.21 14.22 8.34
N HIS A 536 -21.95 13.83 8.19
CA HIS A 536 -21.34 13.52 6.89
C HIS A 536 -22.01 12.31 6.24
N ALA A 537 -22.39 11.28 7.00
CA ALA A 537 -23.16 10.16 6.45
C ALA A 537 -24.52 10.62 5.87
N GLU A 538 -25.19 11.59 6.51
CA GLU A 538 -26.40 12.21 5.95
C GLU A 538 -26.11 12.99 4.65
N LEU A 539 -25.03 13.78 4.62
CA LEU A 539 -24.61 14.52 3.42
C LEU A 539 -24.21 13.59 2.28
N THR A 540 -23.48 12.52 2.56
CA THR A 540 -23.10 11.49 1.59
C THR A 540 -24.32 10.85 0.95
N ARG A 541 -25.34 10.46 1.73
CA ARG A 541 -26.59 9.91 1.17
C ARG A 541 -27.31 10.92 0.27
N LEU A 542 -27.17 12.22 0.53
CA LEU A 542 -27.70 13.25 -0.35
C LEU A 542 -26.86 13.37 -1.63
N ARG A 543 -25.53 13.41 -1.52
CA ARG A 543 -24.60 13.45 -2.68
C ARG A 543 -24.81 12.27 -3.61
N LEU A 544 -24.84 11.04 -3.09
CA LEU A 544 -24.99 9.82 -3.88
C LEU A 544 -26.34 9.76 -4.62
N ARG A 545 -27.43 10.25 -4.02
CA ARG A 545 -28.76 10.25 -4.67
C ARG A 545 -28.88 11.27 -5.79
N SER A 546 -28.08 12.32 -5.74
CA SER A 546 -28.15 13.45 -6.67
C SER A 546 -27.02 13.45 -7.70
N ALA A 547 -26.10 12.49 -7.60
CA ALA A 547 -24.99 12.34 -8.51
C ALA A 547 -25.49 11.89 -9.89
N SER A 548 -24.93 12.49 -10.95
CA SER A 548 -25.15 12.05 -12.33
C SER A 548 -24.27 10.85 -12.73
N GLY A 549 -23.37 10.41 -11.85
CA GLY A 549 -22.43 9.33 -12.07
C GLY A 549 -21.78 8.84 -10.78
N PRO A 550 -20.85 7.87 -10.86
CA PRO A 550 -20.20 7.30 -9.68
C PRO A 550 -19.31 8.33 -8.98
N ILE A 551 -19.26 8.25 -7.64
CA ILE A 551 -18.45 9.12 -6.78
C ILE A 551 -17.42 8.25 -6.05
N ALA A 552 -16.14 8.60 -6.16
CA ALA A 552 -15.08 7.96 -5.38
C ALA A 552 -15.11 8.43 -3.91
N PRO A 553 -14.84 7.55 -2.92
CA PRO A 553 -14.70 7.99 -1.54
C PRO A 553 -13.37 8.73 -1.34
N ASP A 554 -13.34 9.64 -0.35
CA ASP A 554 -12.08 10.23 0.11
C ASP A 554 -11.04 9.16 0.44
N ALA A 555 -9.76 9.46 0.19
CA ALA A 555 -8.64 8.56 0.46
C ALA A 555 -8.49 8.25 1.95
N THR A 556 -8.10 7.00 2.27
CA THR A 556 -8.08 6.47 3.66
C THR A 556 -6.84 5.60 3.94
N PHE A 557 -5.77 5.74 3.15
CA PHE A 557 -4.57 4.91 3.19
C PHE A 557 -4.85 3.41 2.97
N THR A 558 -5.90 3.12 2.22
CA THR A 558 -6.29 1.80 1.70
C THR A 558 -5.95 1.74 0.23
N LEU A 559 -5.80 0.55 -0.35
CA LEU A 559 -5.55 0.39 -1.77
C LEU A 559 -6.70 1.01 -2.60
N ARG A 560 -6.34 1.84 -3.58
CA ARG A 560 -7.24 2.49 -4.55
C ARG A 560 -6.71 2.33 -5.98
N LEU A 561 -7.63 2.27 -6.94
CA LEU A 561 -7.33 2.34 -8.36
C LEU A 561 -7.57 3.77 -8.84
N ALA A 562 -6.57 4.40 -9.42
CA ALA A 562 -6.71 5.64 -10.18
C ALA A 562 -6.30 5.38 -11.64
N TYR A 563 -6.79 6.20 -12.56
CA TYR A 563 -6.47 6.07 -13.99
C TYR A 563 -6.29 7.44 -14.63
N GLY A 564 -5.70 7.45 -15.82
CA GLY A 564 -5.50 8.66 -16.59
C GLY A 564 -4.67 8.37 -17.84
N ARG A 565 -4.04 9.42 -18.37
CA ARG A 565 -3.18 9.34 -19.55
C ARG A 565 -1.83 9.98 -19.29
N VAL A 566 -0.82 9.51 -20.02
CA VAL A 566 0.49 10.17 -20.09
C VAL A 566 0.33 11.46 -20.89
N ASP A 567 0.35 12.59 -20.20
CA ASP A 567 0.02 13.89 -20.78
C ASP A 567 0.71 15.05 -20.03
N GLY A 568 1.02 16.10 -20.78
CA GLY A 568 1.70 17.29 -20.29
C GLY A 568 0.71 18.33 -19.77
N VAL A 569 1.21 19.46 -19.29
CA VAL A 569 0.36 20.60 -18.89
C VAL A 569 0.16 21.51 -20.10
N GLN A 570 -1.11 21.79 -20.44
CA GLN A 570 -1.47 22.65 -21.56
C GLN A 570 -0.83 24.04 -21.43
N GLY A 571 -0.25 24.55 -22.53
CA GLY A 571 0.42 25.85 -22.57
C GLY A 571 1.82 25.87 -21.93
N SER A 572 2.36 24.72 -21.54
CA SER A 572 3.72 24.58 -20.99
C SER A 572 4.65 23.84 -21.96
N ALA A 573 5.96 23.87 -21.69
CA ALA A 573 6.94 23.09 -22.46
C ALA A 573 6.67 21.57 -22.41
N SER A 574 5.97 21.09 -21.39
CA SER A 574 5.64 19.65 -21.23
C SER A 574 4.50 19.17 -22.13
N GLU A 575 3.72 20.08 -22.73
CA GLU A 575 2.57 19.72 -23.59
C GLU A 575 3.00 18.84 -24.78
N ALA A 576 4.13 19.18 -25.42
CA ALA A 576 4.64 18.42 -26.56
C ALA A 576 5.47 17.19 -26.17
N ARG A 577 6.04 17.20 -24.96
CA ARG A 577 6.90 16.14 -24.44
C ARG A 577 6.65 15.99 -22.94
N PRO A 578 5.72 15.11 -22.51
CA PRO A 578 5.36 14.95 -21.11
C PRO A 578 6.38 14.13 -20.31
N TRP A 579 7.65 14.10 -20.75
CA TRP A 579 8.73 13.42 -20.05
C TRP A 579 10.05 14.17 -20.21
N THR A 580 10.93 13.97 -19.24
CA THR A 580 12.36 14.29 -19.33
C THR A 580 13.11 13.06 -19.80
N ILE A 581 14.28 13.25 -20.40
CA ILE A 581 15.20 12.15 -20.75
C ILE A 581 16.51 12.28 -19.98
N VAL A 582 17.34 11.23 -19.99
CA VAL A 582 18.63 11.22 -19.28
C VAL A 582 19.56 12.37 -19.71
N SER A 583 19.59 12.74 -20.99
CA SER A 583 20.38 13.91 -21.43
C SER A 583 19.87 15.25 -20.87
N ASP A 584 18.58 15.39 -20.52
CA ASP A 584 18.08 16.59 -19.86
C ASP A 584 18.67 16.73 -18.44
N LEU A 585 18.88 15.61 -17.73
CA LEU A 585 19.56 15.59 -16.42
C LEU A 585 20.99 16.10 -16.53
N PHE A 586 21.77 15.59 -17.49
CA PHE A 586 23.15 16.00 -17.73
C PHE A 586 23.24 17.48 -18.14
N ALA A 587 22.34 17.93 -19.03
CA ALA A 587 22.24 19.32 -19.43
C ALA A 587 21.93 20.23 -18.23
N LYS A 588 21.01 19.82 -17.34
CA LYS A 588 20.68 20.55 -16.12
C LYS A 588 21.87 20.62 -15.16
N ALA A 589 22.58 19.51 -14.94
CA ALA A 589 23.78 19.48 -14.11
C ALA A 589 24.87 20.42 -14.66
N ALA A 590 25.09 20.44 -15.97
CA ALA A 590 26.04 21.35 -16.61
C ALA A 590 25.61 22.82 -16.48
N GLN A 591 24.33 23.13 -16.70
CA GLN A 591 23.77 24.47 -16.54
C GLN A 591 23.95 25.01 -15.12
N GLU A 592 23.68 24.17 -14.12
CA GLU A 592 23.82 24.49 -12.69
C GLU A 592 25.27 24.34 -12.19
N LYS A 593 26.20 24.05 -13.10
CA LYS A 593 27.65 23.89 -12.85
C LYS A 593 27.97 22.82 -11.80
N ASN A 594 27.13 21.79 -11.70
CA ASN A 594 27.23 20.72 -10.71
C ASN A 594 27.35 21.26 -9.26
N ASN A 595 26.68 22.38 -8.96
CA ASN A 595 26.59 22.87 -7.58
C ASN A 595 25.40 22.22 -6.88
N PRO A 596 25.51 21.86 -5.59
CA PRO A 596 24.37 21.39 -4.81
C PRO A 596 23.18 22.37 -4.86
N PRO A 597 21.94 21.89 -5.01
CA PRO A 597 21.52 20.48 -5.00
C PRO A 597 21.50 19.79 -6.38
N PHE A 598 22.14 20.36 -7.40
CA PHE A 598 22.15 19.89 -8.80
C PHE A 598 23.47 19.20 -9.21
N ASP A 599 24.27 18.78 -8.25
CA ASP A 599 25.47 17.99 -8.50
C ASP A 599 25.11 16.53 -8.80
N LEU A 600 25.78 15.93 -9.79
CA LEU A 600 25.65 14.49 -10.05
C LEU A 600 26.54 13.69 -9.09
N PRO A 601 26.07 12.52 -8.59
CA PRO A 601 26.95 11.57 -7.90
C PRO A 601 28.04 11.03 -8.85
N ALA A 602 29.10 10.46 -8.27
CA ALA A 602 30.27 10.03 -9.04
C ALA A 602 29.94 8.95 -10.08
N SER A 603 29.05 8.01 -9.74
CA SER A 603 28.53 6.97 -10.65
C SER A 603 27.97 7.60 -11.94
N TRP A 604 27.06 8.55 -11.81
CA TRP A 604 26.42 9.23 -12.95
C TRP A 604 27.38 10.12 -13.75
N LYS A 605 28.36 10.77 -13.10
CA LYS A 605 29.40 11.54 -13.79
C LYS A 605 30.28 10.65 -14.68
N ASN A 606 30.60 9.45 -14.20
CA ASN A 606 31.38 8.49 -14.97
C ASN A 606 30.57 7.98 -16.16
N THR A 607 29.31 7.60 -15.93
CA THR A 607 28.42 7.13 -17.00
C THR A 607 28.16 8.21 -18.06
N GLU A 608 28.02 9.49 -17.69
CA GLU A 608 27.86 10.60 -18.65
C GLU A 608 29.01 10.63 -19.67
N ALA A 609 30.25 10.48 -19.20
CA ALA A 609 31.44 10.50 -20.07
C ALA A 609 31.48 9.31 -21.05
N GLU A 610 30.94 8.17 -20.66
CA GLU A 610 30.95 6.93 -21.44
C GLU A 610 29.75 6.79 -22.38
N SER A 611 28.61 7.42 -22.04
CA SER A 611 27.32 7.23 -22.72
C SER A 611 26.99 8.30 -23.77
N SER A 612 27.89 9.25 -24.03
CA SER A 612 27.66 10.33 -25.00
C SER A 612 27.32 9.80 -26.40
N GLY A 613 26.12 10.13 -26.89
CA GLY A 613 25.61 9.66 -28.18
C GLY A 613 25.05 8.23 -28.20
N SER A 614 24.89 7.60 -27.03
CA SER A 614 24.24 6.29 -26.88
C SER A 614 22.73 6.42 -26.65
N LYS A 615 22.00 5.32 -26.87
CA LYS A 615 20.56 5.24 -26.62
C LYS A 615 20.18 5.52 -25.16
N PHE A 616 21.05 5.21 -24.20
CA PHE A 616 20.84 5.51 -22.78
C PHE A 616 20.46 6.98 -22.54
N THR A 617 21.08 7.90 -23.29
CA THR A 617 20.84 9.35 -23.15
C THR A 617 19.48 9.83 -23.67
N GLU A 618 18.78 8.99 -24.42
CA GLU A 618 17.45 9.25 -25.01
C GLU A 618 16.32 8.63 -24.19
N ILE A 619 16.63 7.79 -23.19
CA ILE A 619 15.64 7.11 -22.36
C ILE A 619 14.86 8.13 -21.51
N PRO A 620 13.51 8.05 -21.48
CA PRO A 620 12.68 8.81 -20.56
C PRO A 620 13.08 8.54 -19.11
N LEU A 621 13.42 9.60 -18.37
CA LEU A 621 13.77 9.50 -16.95
C LEU A 621 12.53 9.63 -16.08
N ASN A 622 11.83 10.76 -16.19
CA ASN A 622 10.56 11.00 -15.49
C ASN A 622 9.47 11.41 -16.46
N PHE A 623 8.23 11.03 -16.19
CA PHE A 623 7.08 11.38 -17.03
C PHE A 623 5.88 11.86 -16.21
N LEU A 624 5.02 12.62 -16.88
CA LEU A 624 3.77 13.16 -16.36
C LEU A 624 2.58 12.29 -16.76
N SER A 625 1.59 12.22 -15.89
CA SER A 625 0.27 11.69 -16.23
C SER A 625 -0.85 12.45 -15.52
N THR A 626 -2.07 12.34 -16.03
CA THR A 626 -3.28 12.98 -15.46
C THR A 626 -3.86 12.22 -14.25
N VAL A 627 -3.23 11.11 -13.87
CA VAL A 627 -3.73 10.22 -12.81
C VAL A 627 -3.89 10.98 -11.50
N ASP A 628 -5.06 10.82 -10.88
CA ASP A 628 -5.39 11.44 -9.59
C ASP A 628 -4.60 10.80 -8.44
N ILE A 629 -3.65 11.54 -7.88
CA ILE A 629 -2.83 11.10 -6.75
C ILE A 629 -2.79 12.13 -5.61
N VAL A 630 -2.51 11.65 -4.40
CA VAL A 630 -2.10 12.46 -3.25
C VAL A 630 -1.01 11.76 -2.46
N GLY A 631 -0.47 12.41 -1.42
CA GLY A 631 0.54 11.82 -0.54
C GLY A 631 0.11 10.44 -0.02
N GLY A 632 1.03 9.46 -0.07
CA GLY A 632 0.75 8.04 0.16
C GLY A 632 0.78 7.20 -1.13
N ASN A 633 0.55 7.83 -2.29
CA ASN A 633 0.77 7.17 -3.59
C ASN A 633 2.24 7.09 -4.00
N SER A 634 3.17 7.73 -3.30
CA SER A 634 4.60 7.50 -3.50
C SER A 634 4.93 6.01 -3.48
N GLY A 635 5.58 5.53 -4.53
CA GLY A 635 5.98 4.16 -4.76
C GLY A 635 4.90 3.31 -5.44
N SER A 636 3.74 3.88 -5.77
CA SER A 636 2.67 3.11 -6.44
C SER A 636 3.10 2.72 -7.85
N PRO A 637 2.86 1.46 -8.27
CA PRO A 637 3.09 1.06 -9.65
C PRO A 637 2.16 1.82 -10.60
N VAL A 638 2.72 2.28 -11.71
CA VAL A 638 1.99 2.73 -12.89
C VAL A 638 1.99 1.58 -13.88
N VAL A 639 0.80 1.13 -14.30
CA VAL A 639 0.66 0.00 -15.24
C VAL A 639 -0.12 0.40 -16.49
N ASN A 640 0.19 -0.26 -17.61
CA ASN A 640 -0.58 -0.15 -18.84
C ASN A 640 -1.83 -1.07 -18.82
N VAL A 641 -2.61 -1.07 -19.90
CA VAL A 641 -3.80 -1.95 -20.05
C VAL A 641 -3.46 -3.44 -20.04
N ALA A 642 -2.21 -3.82 -20.33
CA ALA A 642 -1.74 -5.20 -20.27
C ALA A 642 -1.33 -5.64 -18.84
N SER A 643 -1.43 -4.75 -17.85
CA SER A 643 -0.95 -4.94 -16.47
C SER A 643 0.58 -4.98 -16.33
N GLU A 644 1.33 -4.47 -17.30
CA GLU A 644 2.79 -4.35 -17.23
C GLU A 644 3.17 -3.04 -16.54
N LEU A 645 4.23 -3.08 -15.72
CA LEU A 645 4.78 -1.91 -15.04
C LEU A 645 5.47 -0.99 -16.06
N VAL A 646 4.98 0.24 -16.18
CA VAL A 646 5.57 1.28 -17.06
C VAL A 646 6.29 2.38 -16.28
N GLY A 647 6.04 2.48 -14.97
CA GLY A 647 6.71 3.45 -14.12
C GLY A 647 6.27 3.36 -12.67
N ILE A 648 6.79 4.29 -11.86
CA ILE A 648 6.50 4.36 -10.43
C ILE A 648 6.27 5.81 -9.99
N ILE A 649 5.13 6.05 -9.36
CA ILE A 649 4.76 7.38 -8.83
C ILE A 649 5.77 7.76 -7.75
N PHE A 650 6.26 8.99 -7.77
CA PHE A 650 7.09 9.51 -6.67
C PHE A 650 6.74 10.94 -6.24
N ASP A 651 6.10 11.72 -7.11
CA ASP A 651 5.77 13.12 -6.83
C ASP A 651 4.53 13.55 -7.64
N GLY A 652 4.10 14.78 -7.43
CA GLY A 652 3.16 15.49 -8.31
C GLY A 652 3.69 16.88 -8.62
N ASN A 653 3.18 17.56 -9.65
CA ASN A 653 3.59 18.95 -9.91
C ASN A 653 2.97 19.92 -8.88
N GLN A 654 3.34 21.20 -8.92
CA GLN A 654 2.93 22.18 -7.92
C GLN A 654 1.40 22.30 -7.80
N ASP A 655 0.71 22.24 -8.94
CA ASP A 655 -0.77 22.28 -9.00
C ASP A 655 -1.42 21.03 -8.42
N SER A 656 -0.71 19.89 -8.32
CA SER A 656 -1.24 18.69 -7.66
C SER A 656 -1.44 18.85 -6.14
N LEU A 657 -0.83 19.87 -5.53
CA LEU A 657 -0.98 20.13 -4.09
C LEU A 657 -2.40 20.58 -3.68
N VAL A 658 -3.27 20.87 -4.66
CA VAL A 658 -4.68 21.19 -4.44
C VAL A 658 -5.57 19.94 -4.34
N LEU A 659 -5.10 18.78 -4.81
CA LEU A 659 -5.88 17.56 -5.01
C LEU A 659 -6.42 16.95 -3.71
N ASP A 660 -5.85 17.32 -2.56
CA ASP A 660 -6.38 17.00 -1.24
C ASP A 660 -7.84 17.50 -1.08
N VAL A 661 -8.20 18.65 -1.65
CA VAL A 661 -9.51 19.29 -1.45
C VAL A 661 -10.33 19.48 -2.72
N ALA A 662 -9.68 19.62 -3.89
CA ALA A 662 -10.35 19.81 -5.16
C ALA A 662 -9.52 19.21 -6.29
N TYR A 663 -10.16 18.48 -7.21
CA TYR A 663 -9.49 17.92 -8.38
C TYR A 663 -9.30 18.98 -9.49
N ASP A 664 -8.14 18.98 -10.15
CA ASP A 664 -7.76 19.94 -11.19
C ASP A 664 -7.07 19.24 -12.37
N SER A 665 -7.87 18.71 -13.30
CA SER A 665 -7.37 18.01 -14.50
C SER A 665 -6.57 18.89 -15.46
N ALA A 666 -6.81 20.20 -15.46
CA ALA A 666 -6.18 21.10 -16.41
C ALA A 666 -4.70 21.30 -16.11
N ARG A 667 -4.34 21.31 -14.82
CA ARG A 667 -2.99 21.63 -14.36
C ARG A 667 -2.30 20.53 -13.57
N ALA A 668 -3.03 19.79 -12.74
CA ALA A 668 -2.40 18.81 -11.86
C ALA A 668 -1.89 17.61 -12.65
N ARG A 669 -0.67 17.18 -12.37
CA ARG A 669 -0.04 15.99 -12.96
C ARG A 669 0.66 15.17 -11.89
N ALA A 670 0.52 13.86 -11.98
CA ALA A 670 1.37 12.90 -11.29
C ALA A 670 2.72 12.80 -11.99
N ILE A 671 3.81 12.65 -11.23
CA ILE A 671 5.17 12.48 -11.73
C ILE A 671 5.66 11.08 -11.36
N SER A 672 6.15 10.36 -12.36
CA SER A 672 6.65 8.98 -12.22
C SER A 672 8.08 8.84 -12.74
N VAL A 673 8.85 7.92 -12.16
CA VAL A 673 10.09 7.42 -12.76
C VAL A 673 9.71 6.40 -13.85
N SER A 674 10.29 6.51 -15.04
CA SER A 674 10.07 5.51 -16.12
C SER A 674 10.70 4.17 -15.76
N VAL A 675 10.01 3.07 -16.07
CA VAL A 675 10.59 1.72 -15.90
C VAL A 675 11.82 1.52 -16.79
N GLY A 676 11.86 2.14 -17.97
CA GLY A 676 13.03 2.12 -18.86
C GLY A 676 14.25 2.70 -18.16
N ALA A 677 14.13 3.88 -17.55
CA ALA A 677 15.21 4.48 -16.76
C ALA A 677 15.63 3.63 -15.55
N VAL A 678 14.72 2.87 -14.94
CA VAL A 678 15.08 1.92 -13.88
C VAL A 678 16.00 0.83 -14.44
N LEU A 679 15.57 0.12 -15.48
CA LEU A 679 16.31 -1.00 -16.06
C LEU A 679 17.67 -0.54 -16.62
N GLU A 680 17.67 0.56 -17.37
CA GLU A 680 18.86 1.09 -18.02
C GLU A 680 19.86 1.66 -17.00
N SER A 681 19.40 2.24 -15.89
CA SER A 681 20.32 2.67 -14.82
C SER A 681 20.95 1.49 -14.08
N LEU A 682 20.18 0.41 -13.85
CA LEU A 682 20.71 -0.81 -13.24
C LEU A 682 21.84 -1.40 -14.09
N ASP A 683 21.73 -1.37 -15.42
CA ASP A 683 22.78 -1.80 -16.35
C ASP A 683 23.94 -0.80 -16.41
N HIS A 684 23.68 0.41 -16.92
CA HIS A 684 24.71 1.36 -17.32
C HIS A 684 25.36 2.17 -16.19
N VAL A 685 24.71 2.28 -15.03
CA VAL A 685 25.21 3.10 -13.91
C VAL A 685 25.70 2.26 -12.75
N TYR A 686 24.97 1.20 -12.41
CA TYR A 686 25.21 0.42 -11.18
C TYR A 686 25.80 -0.97 -11.41
N ASP A 687 25.84 -1.45 -12.66
CA ASP A 687 26.27 -2.80 -13.01
C ASP A 687 25.55 -3.85 -12.13
N ALA A 688 24.23 -3.72 -11.98
CA ALA A 688 23.38 -4.52 -11.10
C ALA A 688 22.84 -5.78 -11.80
N THR A 689 23.77 -6.58 -12.36
CA THR A 689 23.47 -7.67 -13.29
C THR A 689 22.47 -8.68 -12.73
N GLU A 690 22.60 -9.09 -11.47
CA GLU A 690 21.73 -10.11 -10.86
C GLU A 690 20.28 -9.61 -10.71
N LEU A 691 20.12 -8.36 -10.26
CA LEU A 691 18.83 -7.73 -10.11
C LEU A 691 18.15 -7.48 -11.47
N LEU A 692 18.92 -7.05 -12.47
CA LEU A 692 18.42 -6.86 -13.83
C LEU A 692 17.96 -8.19 -14.45
N ALA A 693 18.76 -9.25 -14.29
CA ALA A 693 18.42 -10.58 -14.80
C ALA A 693 17.12 -11.12 -14.17
N GLU A 694 16.90 -10.91 -12.88
CA GLU A 694 15.66 -11.28 -12.20
C GLU A 694 14.44 -10.53 -12.78
N LEU A 695 14.55 -9.22 -12.99
CA LEU A 695 13.48 -8.41 -13.58
C LEU A 695 13.17 -8.81 -15.04
N GLN A 696 14.20 -9.18 -15.80
CA GLN A 696 14.05 -9.69 -17.17
C GLN A 696 13.40 -11.08 -17.19
N ALA A 697 13.81 -11.98 -16.30
CA ALA A 697 13.23 -13.33 -16.19
C ALA A 697 11.77 -13.30 -15.72
N ALA A 698 11.42 -12.37 -14.81
CA ALA A 698 10.04 -12.16 -14.37
C ALA A 698 9.08 -11.90 -15.55
N LYS A 699 9.56 -11.21 -16.58
CA LYS A 699 8.78 -10.95 -17.78
C LYS A 699 8.60 -12.18 -18.67
N GLU A 700 9.62 -13.02 -18.81
CA GLU A 700 9.48 -14.30 -19.52
C GLU A 700 8.46 -15.21 -18.82
N TYR A 701 8.40 -15.14 -17.49
CA TYR A 701 7.42 -15.83 -16.66
C TYR A 701 6.00 -15.26 -16.84
N ASP A 702 5.80 -13.93 -16.79
CA ASP A 702 4.49 -13.28 -17.00
C ASP A 702 3.96 -13.44 -18.44
N GLY A 703 4.87 -13.60 -19.41
CA GLY A 703 4.54 -13.93 -20.80
C GLY A 703 3.90 -15.31 -20.98
N GLN A 704 4.05 -16.23 -20.02
CA GLN A 704 3.41 -17.55 -20.05
C GLN A 704 2.00 -17.49 -19.44
N LYS A 705 1.07 -16.85 -20.16
CA LYS A 705 -0.34 -16.79 -19.72
C LYS A 705 -0.95 -18.19 -19.66
N TRP A 706 -1.46 -18.57 -18.49
CA TRP A 706 -2.33 -19.74 -18.34
C TRP A 706 -3.50 -19.63 -19.31
N LYS A 707 -3.58 -20.58 -20.25
CA LYS A 707 -4.70 -20.69 -21.17
C LYS A 707 -5.74 -21.60 -20.54
N SER A 708 -6.88 -21.03 -20.16
CA SER A 708 -7.98 -21.87 -19.65
C SER A 708 -8.43 -22.87 -20.72
N LEU A 709 -8.55 -24.14 -20.33
CA LEU A 709 -9.18 -25.19 -21.11
C LEU A 709 -10.67 -25.36 -20.78
N PHE A 710 -11.19 -24.68 -19.76
CA PHE A 710 -12.58 -24.75 -19.34
C PHE A 710 -13.04 -23.41 -18.76
N ASP A 711 -14.09 -22.82 -19.34
CA ASP A 711 -14.52 -21.46 -19.02
C ASP A 711 -15.56 -21.38 -17.89
N GLY A 712 -15.92 -22.52 -17.30
CA GLY A 712 -16.93 -22.64 -16.24
C GLY A 712 -18.38 -22.51 -16.73
N LYS A 713 -18.63 -22.42 -18.04
CA LYS A 713 -19.98 -22.23 -18.58
C LYS A 713 -20.47 -23.44 -19.35
N GLU A 714 -19.62 -24.00 -20.20
CA GLU A 714 -19.93 -25.16 -21.02
C GLU A 714 -18.71 -26.06 -21.17
N LEU A 715 -18.91 -27.33 -21.55
CA LEU A 715 -17.81 -28.28 -21.73
C LEU A 715 -16.83 -27.84 -22.83
N GLY A 716 -17.25 -27.01 -23.77
CA GLY A 716 -16.39 -26.51 -24.85
C GLY A 716 -15.83 -27.65 -25.69
N LYS A 717 -14.50 -27.85 -25.67
CA LYS A 717 -13.84 -28.97 -26.38
C LYS A 717 -13.64 -30.22 -25.53
N TRP A 718 -14.14 -30.28 -24.29
CA TRP A 718 -14.18 -31.50 -23.51
C TRP A 718 -15.32 -32.39 -23.99
N GLN A 719 -15.02 -33.67 -24.24
CA GLN A 719 -16.00 -34.68 -24.66
C GLN A 719 -15.81 -35.94 -23.83
N SER A 720 -16.89 -36.71 -23.63
CA SER A 720 -16.81 -38.04 -23.00
C SER A 720 -15.80 -38.92 -23.76
N SER A 721 -14.95 -39.61 -23.00
CA SER A 721 -13.96 -40.56 -23.54
C SER A 721 -14.59 -41.91 -23.93
N ALA A 722 -15.87 -42.14 -23.57
CA ALA A 722 -16.64 -43.35 -23.89
C ALA A 722 -15.97 -44.64 -23.42
N PHE A 723 -15.61 -44.71 -22.13
CA PHE A 723 -14.99 -45.90 -21.52
C PHE A 723 -15.97 -47.06 -21.33
N GLY A 724 -17.27 -46.81 -21.48
CA GLY A 724 -18.31 -47.82 -21.42
C GLY A 724 -19.66 -47.16 -21.25
N THR A 725 -20.37 -47.51 -20.18
CA THR A 725 -21.54 -46.74 -19.74
C THR A 725 -21.09 -45.61 -18.83
N ASP A 726 -20.67 -44.50 -19.44
CA ASP A 726 -20.31 -43.27 -18.74
C ASP A 726 -21.51 -42.73 -17.94
N GLY A 727 -21.24 -42.23 -16.74
CA GLY A 727 -22.22 -41.54 -15.91
C GLY A 727 -22.58 -40.15 -16.47
N PRO A 728 -23.57 -39.46 -15.87
CA PRO A 728 -23.96 -38.11 -16.28
C PRO A 728 -22.76 -37.14 -16.26
N LEU A 729 -22.60 -36.37 -17.35
CA LEU A 729 -21.57 -35.34 -17.51
C LEU A 729 -22.24 -33.98 -17.61
N GLU A 730 -22.05 -33.13 -16.60
CA GLU A 730 -22.75 -31.85 -16.48
C GLU A 730 -21.81 -30.74 -16.01
N VAL A 731 -22.09 -29.49 -16.41
CA VAL A 731 -21.44 -28.31 -15.84
C VAL A 731 -22.35 -27.73 -14.75
N LEU A 732 -21.89 -27.75 -13.50
CA LEU A 732 -22.62 -27.27 -12.33
C LEU A 732 -21.77 -26.26 -11.58
N ASP A 733 -22.31 -25.07 -11.31
CA ASP A 733 -21.65 -24.01 -10.53
C ASP A 733 -20.21 -23.64 -10.97
N GLY A 734 -19.91 -23.76 -12.26
CA GLY A 734 -18.57 -23.48 -12.79
C GLY A 734 -17.59 -24.66 -12.78
N GLU A 735 -18.08 -25.87 -12.48
CA GLU A 735 -17.30 -27.10 -12.33
C GLU A 735 -17.79 -28.17 -13.32
N ILE A 736 -16.91 -29.08 -13.75
CA ILE A 736 -17.32 -30.28 -14.51
C ILE A 736 -17.63 -31.39 -13.52
N SER A 737 -18.89 -31.80 -13.46
CA SER A 737 -19.38 -32.94 -12.68
C SER A 737 -19.40 -34.20 -13.54
N ILE A 738 -18.64 -35.22 -13.13
CA ILE A 738 -18.55 -36.51 -13.82
C ILE A 738 -19.17 -37.59 -12.91
N GLY A 739 -20.31 -38.14 -13.33
CA GLY A 739 -20.99 -39.22 -12.61
C GLY A 739 -20.29 -40.57 -12.73
N MET A 740 -20.61 -41.49 -11.81
CA MET A 740 -20.08 -42.86 -11.83
C MET A 740 -20.47 -43.60 -13.10
N GLY A 741 -19.49 -44.21 -13.77
CA GLY A 741 -19.67 -45.08 -14.94
C GLY A 741 -19.22 -46.51 -14.68
N ASP A 742 -19.42 -47.38 -15.66
CA ASP A 742 -18.99 -48.80 -15.63
C ASP A 742 -18.25 -49.13 -16.94
N PRO A 743 -16.95 -49.47 -16.90
CA PRO A 743 -16.09 -49.59 -15.71
C PRO A 743 -15.66 -48.24 -15.11
N LEU A 744 -15.67 -47.15 -15.88
CA LEU A 744 -15.35 -45.79 -15.43
C LEU A 744 -15.97 -44.72 -16.37
N SER A 745 -15.93 -43.46 -15.95
CA SER A 745 -16.30 -42.29 -16.77
C SER A 745 -15.08 -41.41 -16.97
N GLY A 746 -14.97 -40.74 -18.12
CA GLY A 746 -13.87 -39.82 -18.38
C GLY A 746 -14.21 -38.77 -19.43
N ILE A 747 -13.39 -37.73 -19.49
CA ILE A 747 -13.47 -36.70 -20.53
C ILE A 747 -12.10 -36.47 -21.16
N THR A 748 -12.09 -36.13 -22.45
CA THR A 748 -10.91 -35.84 -23.25
C THR A 748 -11.06 -34.50 -23.94
N TRP A 749 -10.00 -33.70 -23.89
CA TRP A 749 -9.93 -32.41 -24.57
C TRP A 749 -9.63 -32.59 -26.05
N GLN A 750 -10.46 -32.05 -26.93
CA GLN A 750 -10.36 -32.23 -28.40
C GLN A 750 -9.58 -31.10 -29.10
N GLY A 751 -8.78 -30.32 -28.37
CA GLY A 751 -7.97 -29.25 -28.94
C GLY A 751 -6.49 -29.63 -29.04
N ASN A 752 -5.76 -28.99 -29.95
CA ASN A 752 -4.30 -29.13 -30.00
C ASN A 752 -3.68 -28.77 -28.65
N PHE A 753 -2.84 -29.68 -28.13
CA PHE A 753 -2.16 -29.54 -26.86
C PHE A 753 -0.64 -29.72 -27.05
N PRO A 754 0.22 -28.94 -26.37
CA PRO A 754 1.67 -29.10 -26.45
C PRO A 754 2.10 -30.46 -25.93
N ARG A 755 3.18 -31.00 -26.49
CA ARG A 755 3.75 -32.31 -26.12
C ARG A 755 4.89 -32.21 -25.09
N ASP A 756 5.49 -31.03 -24.98
CA ASP A 756 6.64 -30.76 -24.14
C ASP A 756 6.70 -29.26 -23.80
N ASN A 757 7.42 -28.93 -22.73
CA ASN A 757 7.61 -27.57 -22.20
C ASN A 757 6.29 -26.85 -21.87
N TYR A 758 5.44 -27.50 -21.06
CA TYR A 758 4.18 -26.91 -20.63
C TYR A 758 3.86 -27.27 -19.17
N GLU A 759 2.95 -26.50 -18.58
CA GLU A 759 2.29 -26.84 -17.33
C GLU A 759 0.78 -26.98 -17.56
N ILE A 760 0.15 -27.94 -16.89
CA ILE A 760 -1.31 -28.07 -16.79
C ILE A 760 -1.71 -28.03 -15.32
N SER A 761 -2.76 -27.25 -15.02
CA SER A 761 -3.31 -27.11 -13.68
C SER A 761 -4.80 -27.44 -13.68
N LEU A 762 -5.25 -28.18 -12.67
CA LEU A 762 -6.67 -28.44 -12.41
C LEU A 762 -6.93 -28.64 -10.92
N GLU A 763 -8.16 -28.41 -10.50
CA GLU A 763 -8.64 -28.80 -9.17
C GLU A 763 -9.55 -30.02 -9.29
N ALA A 764 -9.36 -31.01 -8.40
CA ALA A 764 -10.18 -32.22 -8.36
C ALA A 764 -10.72 -32.49 -6.96
N LYS A 765 -11.92 -33.09 -6.88
CA LYS A 765 -12.60 -33.41 -5.62
C LYS A 765 -13.37 -34.73 -5.73
N ARG A 766 -13.15 -35.64 -4.79
CA ARG A 766 -14.00 -36.82 -4.63
C ARG A 766 -15.31 -36.42 -3.97
N VAL A 767 -16.41 -36.48 -4.72
CA VAL A 767 -17.75 -36.17 -4.20
C VAL A 767 -18.31 -37.37 -3.43
N GLU A 768 -18.21 -38.56 -4.02
CA GLU A 768 -18.62 -39.87 -3.50
C GLU A 768 -17.71 -40.97 -4.08
N GLY A 769 -17.70 -42.16 -3.47
CA GLY A 769 -16.84 -43.29 -3.88
C GLY A 769 -15.61 -43.46 -2.98
N PHE A 770 -14.80 -44.49 -3.26
CA PHE A 770 -13.65 -44.86 -2.41
C PHE A 770 -12.34 -45.08 -3.20
N ASP A 771 -12.37 -45.04 -4.52
CA ASP A 771 -11.18 -45.21 -5.37
C ASP A 771 -10.76 -43.87 -6.01
N PHE A 772 -9.91 -43.89 -7.04
CA PHE A 772 -9.37 -42.67 -7.64
C PHE A 772 -10.48 -41.75 -8.14
N PHE A 773 -10.30 -40.45 -7.89
CA PHE A 773 -11.23 -39.39 -8.34
C PHE A 773 -10.59 -38.46 -9.37
N CYS A 774 -9.28 -38.64 -9.64
CA CYS A 774 -8.61 -37.99 -10.74
C CYS A 774 -7.59 -38.95 -11.36
N GLY A 775 -7.81 -39.29 -12.63
CA GLY A 775 -6.81 -39.90 -13.50
C GLY A 775 -6.54 -38.92 -14.64
N LEU A 776 -5.42 -38.21 -14.58
CA LEU A 776 -5.06 -37.18 -15.56
C LEU A 776 -4.08 -37.75 -16.56
N THR A 777 -4.53 -38.00 -17.80
CA THR A 777 -3.66 -38.40 -18.91
C THR A 777 -3.22 -37.19 -19.72
N PHE A 778 -1.91 -37.08 -19.99
CA PHE A 778 -1.30 -35.93 -20.64
C PHE A 778 -0.12 -36.35 -21.55
N PRO A 779 0.19 -35.59 -22.62
CA PRO A 779 1.25 -35.96 -23.56
C PRO A 779 2.66 -35.72 -22.98
N VAL A 780 3.61 -36.57 -23.34
CA VAL A 780 5.02 -36.49 -22.94
C VAL A 780 5.91 -36.82 -24.13
N GLY A 781 6.32 -35.80 -24.88
CA GLY A 781 7.01 -36.01 -26.16
C GLY A 781 6.11 -36.71 -27.16
N GLU A 782 6.54 -37.86 -27.68
CA GLU A 782 5.72 -38.67 -28.60
C GLU A 782 4.79 -39.66 -27.87
N ASP A 783 4.93 -39.80 -26.56
CA ASP A 783 4.17 -40.72 -25.72
C ASP A 783 3.13 -39.96 -24.86
N ALA A 784 2.45 -40.69 -23.97
CA ALA A 784 1.54 -40.13 -22.97
C ALA A 784 1.81 -40.76 -21.60
N CYS A 785 1.41 -40.07 -20.53
CA CYS A 785 1.51 -40.55 -19.16
C CYS A 785 0.22 -40.23 -18.40
N SER A 786 -0.13 -41.04 -17.41
CA SER A 786 -1.28 -40.80 -16.53
C SER A 786 -0.83 -40.54 -15.10
N PHE A 787 -1.27 -39.43 -14.51
CA PHE A 787 -1.17 -39.19 -13.08
C PHE A 787 -2.45 -39.70 -12.38
N ILE A 788 -2.29 -40.52 -11.35
CA ILE A 788 -3.39 -41.11 -10.58
C ILE A 788 -3.42 -40.44 -9.19
N LEU A 789 -4.58 -39.94 -8.77
CA LEU A 789 -4.84 -39.41 -7.44
C LEU A 789 -6.00 -40.18 -6.77
N GLY A 790 -5.65 -40.89 -5.69
CA GLY A 790 -6.57 -41.64 -4.86
C GLY A 790 -6.87 -43.06 -5.35
N GLY A 791 -5.99 -43.68 -6.12
CA GLY A 791 -6.20 -45.04 -6.62
C GLY A 791 -6.05 -46.13 -5.56
N TRP A 792 -6.34 -47.39 -5.95
CA TRP A 792 -6.15 -48.60 -5.14
C TRP A 792 -6.81 -48.51 -3.76
N GLY A 793 -8.10 -48.19 -3.76
CA GLY A 793 -8.87 -48.05 -2.52
C GLY A 793 -8.66 -46.71 -1.82
N GLY A 794 -8.29 -45.67 -2.56
CA GLY A 794 -8.52 -44.28 -2.15
C GLY A 794 -7.27 -43.50 -1.75
N GLY A 795 -6.11 -44.15 -1.64
CA GLY A 795 -4.91 -43.57 -1.02
C GLY A 795 -3.66 -43.52 -1.89
N LEU A 796 -3.64 -44.22 -3.04
CA LEU A 796 -2.47 -44.23 -3.92
C LEU A 796 -2.40 -42.96 -4.77
N VAL A 797 -1.20 -42.40 -4.88
CA VAL A 797 -0.86 -41.29 -5.77
C VAL A 797 0.42 -41.63 -6.52
N GLY A 798 0.47 -41.43 -7.84
CA GLY A 798 1.64 -41.81 -8.64
C GLY A 798 1.45 -41.61 -10.14
N LEU A 799 2.53 -41.75 -10.91
CA LEU A 799 2.51 -41.79 -12.38
C LEU A 799 2.33 -43.24 -12.86
N SER A 800 1.57 -43.42 -13.93
CA SER A 800 1.33 -44.71 -14.59
C SER A 800 1.39 -44.51 -16.11
N SER A 801 2.09 -45.33 -16.90
CA SER A 801 2.98 -46.45 -16.54
C SER A 801 4.43 -46.07 -16.83
N ILE A 802 5.33 -46.35 -15.88
CA ILE A 802 6.77 -46.10 -16.00
C ILE A 802 7.46 -47.47 -16.06
N ASP A 803 8.25 -47.72 -17.09
CA ASP A 803 8.90 -49.02 -17.38
C ASP A 803 7.90 -50.19 -17.41
N GLY A 804 6.69 -49.94 -17.94
CA GLY A 804 5.61 -50.92 -18.02
C GLY A 804 4.90 -51.22 -16.68
N LEU A 805 5.28 -50.54 -15.59
CA LEU A 805 4.72 -50.72 -14.26
C LEU A 805 3.70 -49.62 -13.94
N ASP A 806 2.57 -49.99 -13.35
CA ASP A 806 1.55 -49.03 -12.95
C ASP A 806 1.96 -48.23 -11.70
N ALA A 807 1.16 -47.20 -11.37
CA ALA A 807 1.42 -46.30 -10.25
C ALA A 807 1.56 -46.99 -8.89
N SER A 808 1.13 -48.23 -8.72
CA SER A 808 1.27 -48.98 -7.46
C SER A 808 2.56 -49.77 -7.37
N GLU A 809 3.23 -50.00 -8.51
CA GLU A 809 4.38 -50.89 -8.63
C GLU A 809 5.69 -50.17 -9.01
N ASN A 810 5.63 -48.90 -9.42
CA ASN A 810 6.81 -48.12 -9.80
C ASN A 810 7.28 -47.11 -8.72
N ASP A 811 8.45 -46.53 -8.93
CA ASP A 811 9.14 -45.67 -7.94
C ASP A 811 8.45 -44.32 -7.68
N THR A 812 7.42 -43.96 -8.46
CA THR A 812 6.66 -42.71 -8.28
C THR A 812 5.51 -42.84 -7.29
N ASN A 813 5.28 -44.05 -6.76
CA ASN A 813 4.17 -44.33 -5.86
C ASN A 813 4.32 -43.62 -4.51
N ALA A 814 3.19 -43.10 -4.01
CA ALA A 814 3.04 -42.57 -2.67
C ALA A 814 1.65 -42.92 -2.12
N TYR A 815 1.56 -43.27 -0.84
CA TYR A 815 0.29 -43.45 -0.14
C TYR A 815 0.03 -42.27 0.79
N MET A 816 -1.16 -41.67 0.67
CA MET A 816 -1.56 -40.55 1.53
C MET A 816 -3.06 -40.58 1.84
N GLU A 817 -3.43 -39.95 2.95
CA GLU A 817 -4.85 -39.76 3.31
C GLU A 817 -5.44 -38.63 2.45
N LEU A 818 -6.45 -38.99 1.64
CA LEU A 818 -7.20 -38.05 0.81
C LEU A 818 -8.61 -37.90 1.38
N GLU A 819 -8.97 -36.67 1.75
CA GLU A 819 -10.25 -36.30 2.33
C GLU A 819 -11.34 -36.20 1.26
N ASP A 820 -12.50 -36.79 1.55
CA ASP A 820 -13.68 -36.63 0.71
C ASP A 820 -14.20 -35.18 0.77
N LYS A 821 -14.80 -34.73 -0.35
CA LYS A 821 -15.42 -33.39 -0.48
C LYS A 821 -14.45 -32.22 -0.30
N ARG A 822 -13.14 -32.47 -0.42
CA ARG A 822 -12.07 -31.47 -0.45
C ARG A 822 -11.55 -31.30 -1.89
N TRP A 823 -11.29 -30.06 -2.28
CA TRP A 823 -10.58 -29.74 -3.52
C TRP A 823 -9.07 -29.89 -3.33
N TYR A 824 -8.43 -30.51 -4.32
CA TYR A 824 -6.99 -30.69 -4.43
C TYR A 824 -6.47 -29.96 -5.66
N GLU A 825 -5.52 -29.03 -5.49
CA GLU A 825 -4.84 -28.34 -6.59
C GLU A 825 -3.74 -29.26 -7.14
N ILE A 826 -3.82 -29.62 -8.42
CA ILE A 826 -2.86 -30.49 -9.11
C ILE A 826 -2.18 -29.68 -10.21
N ILE A 827 -0.84 -29.65 -10.21
CA ILE A 827 -0.05 -29.08 -11.31
C ILE A 827 0.87 -30.16 -11.84
N VAL A 828 0.80 -30.42 -13.15
CA VAL A 828 1.75 -31.29 -13.85
C VAL A 828 2.61 -30.43 -14.77
N ARG A 829 3.93 -30.59 -14.66
CA ARG A 829 4.94 -29.96 -15.51
C ARG A 829 5.58 -31.01 -16.38
N VAL A 830 5.63 -30.76 -17.68
CA VAL A 830 6.29 -31.64 -18.65
C VAL A 830 7.36 -30.86 -19.38
N ASN A 831 8.60 -31.30 -19.27
CA ASN A 831 9.73 -30.77 -20.02
C ASN A 831 10.62 -31.91 -20.55
N PRO A 832 11.55 -31.64 -21.48
CA PRO A 832 12.44 -32.66 -22.07
C PRO A 832 13.24 -33.52 -21.08
N LYS A 833 13.44 -33.08 -19.84
CA LYS A 833 14.23 -33.78 -18.82
C LYS A 833 13.37 -34.64 -17.88
N ALA A 834 12.22 -34.11 -17.43
CA ALA A 834 11.43 -34.73 -16.36
C ALA A 834 9.93 -34.42 -16.45
N ILE A 835 9.14 -35.26 -15.78
CA ILE A 835 7.75 -34.99 -15.41
C ILE A 835 7.72 -34.65 -13.92
N THR A 836 7.18 -33.49 -13.56
CA THR A 836 7.04 -33.06 -12.15
C THR A 836 5.57 -32.87 -11.80
N VAL A 837 5.13 -33.38 -10.65
CA VAL A 837 3.76 -33.21 -10.15
C VAL A 837 3.77 -32.52 -8.79
N LEU A 838 2.99 -31.44 -8.68
CA LEU A 838 2.72 -30.75 -7.44
C LEU A 838 1.28 -31.00 -6.99
N LEU A 839 1.10 -31.28 -5.71
CA LEU A 839 -0.19 -31.41 -5.05
C LEU A 839 -0.29 -30.36 -3.93
N ASP A 840 -1.28 -29.48 -3.98
CA ASP A 840 -1.46 -28.33 -3.07
C ASP A 840 -0.18 -27.48 -2.91
N GLY A 841 0.52 -27.25 -4.03
CA GLY A 841 1.75 -26.46 -4.10
C GLY A 841 3.00 -27.16 -3.56
N LYS A 842 2.93 -28.43 -3.16
CA LYS A 842 4.10 -29.23 -2.77
C LYS A 842 4.47 -30.19 -3.88
N GLU A 843 5.75 -30.21 -4.26
CA GLU A 843 6.28 -31.23 -5.16
C GLU A 843 6.14 -32.62 -4.53
N LEU A 844 5.47 -33.51 -5.26
CA LEU A 844 5.20 -34.87 -4.84
C LEU A 844 6.01 -35.88 -5.67
N ILE A 845 6.15 -35.63 -6.97
CA ILE A 845 6.81 -36.53 -7.91
C ILE A 845 7.76 -35.71 -8.79
N GLU A 846 8.98 -36.20 -8.98
CA GLU A 846 9.89 -35.81 -10.06
C GLU A 846 10.40 -37.10 -10.73
N GLN A 847 9.96 -37.36 -11.96
CA GLN A 847 10.36 -38.54 -12.74
C GLN A 847 11.23 -38.10 -13.91
N GLU A 848 12.53 -38.40 -13.85
CA GLU A 848 13.43 -38.24 -14.98
C GLU A 848 12.96 -39.09 -16.17
N ARG A 849 13.04 -38.52 -17.38
CA ARG A 849 12.61 -39.20 -18.61
C ARG A 849 13.73 -40.01 -19.27
N ALA A 850 14.98 -39.66 -19.01
CA ALA A 850 16.12 -40.29 -19.66
C ALA A 850 16.25 -41.76 -19.22
N GLY A 851 16.23 -42.67 -20.20
CA GLY A 851 16.38 -44.11 -19.94
C GLY A 851 15.16 -44.79 -19.31
N ARG A 852 14.00 -44.12 -19.29
CA ARG A 852 12.73 -44.66 -18.78
C ARG A 852 11.75 -44.81 -19.94
N GLU A 853 10.97 -45.89 -19.94
CA GLU A 853 9.83 -46.06 -20.84
C GLU A 853 8.61 -45.41 -20.21
N ILE A 854 7.96 -44.49 -20.94
CA ILE A 854 6.78 -43.76 -20.47
C ILE A 854 5.62 -44.18 -21.38
N SER A 855 4.56 -44.68 -20.79
CA SER A 855 3.37 -45.10 -21.52
C SER A 855 2.12 -44.87 -20.69
N ILE A 856 0.97 -45.23 -21.23
CA ILE A 856 -0.28 -45.35 -20.48
C ILE A 856 -0.74 -46.80 -20.45
N ARG A 857 -1.61 -47.10 -19.49
CA ARG A 857 -2.29 -48.39 -19.42
C ARG A 857 -3.20 -48.59 -20.63
N PRO A 858 -3.35 -49.82 -21.17
CA PRO A 858 -4.23 -50.07 -22.31
C PRO A 858 -5.68 -49.65 -22.08
N GLU A 859 -6.15 -49.71 -20.84
CA GLU A 859 -7.50 -49.26 -20.48
C GLU A 859 -7.70 -47.75 -20.67
N MET A 860 -6.62 -46.96 -20.76
CA MET A 860 -6.66 -45.50 -20.88
C MET A 860 -6.46 -45.00 -22.32
N PHE A 861 -6.30 -45.88 -23.32
CA PHE A 861 -6.10 -45.47 -24.73
C PHE A 861 -7.25 -44.61 -25.28
N MET A 862 -8.46 -44.74 -24.73
CA MET A 862 -9.61 -43.94 -25.14
C MET A 862 -9.52 -42.46 -24.71
N CYS A 863 -8.61 -42.12 -23.77
CA CYS A 863 -8.36 -40.75 -23.36
C CYS A 863 -6.94 -40.27 -23.71
N GLU A 864 -6.28 -40.90 -24.67
CA GLU A 864 -5.01 -40.42 -25.19
C GLU A 864 -5.19 -39.03 -25.85
N PRO A 865 -4.39 -38.04 -25.46
CA PRO A 865 -4.57 -36.63 -25.86
C PRO A 865 -4.10 -36.27 -27.29
#